data_AF-A0A1J1HWA5-F1
#
_entry.id   AF-A0A1J1HWA5-F1
#
_cell.length_a   1.000
_cell.length_b   1.000
_cell.length_c   1.000
_cell.angle_alpha   90.00
_cell.angle_beta   90.00
_cell.angle_gamma   90.00
#
_symmetry.space_group_name_H-M   'P 1'
#
loop_
_entity.id
_entity.type
_entity.pdbx_description
1 polymer ?
#
loop_
_entity_poly.entity_id
_entity_poly.type
_entity_poly.pdbx_seq_one_letter_code
_entity_poly.pdbx_strand_id
1 'polypeptide(L)'
;MTNWILVGLFLLFLCAISIQQHITIGDEFDDTNIHGIPSFDQVLDSNESPEMGICQPYTGKICERWMRNQTVFISPETTMDMLEEKLARAYGVIKESKDMNTICSKFAVPSLCITVLPICRTPEESNHYFFLNKNKAKSVDKFITKKAKKSNKKKTTTPRSLVFKSAFALTTASTTTTTISSTSSTTKKPEKYDHVEFSSNSNSYYEPSSYHATDHPFNHLRKRRNVDVDFLSIRNAYPPTKHSENLRRICRADCELLENEICQKEYAIAKRHPTIGQILPLEDCNEVPDDDDCLRMGINVDINPSDTCFWDNGNQYRGIKDKSINGKPCLKWSKVLREITHIELANNNYCRNPDASQSKPWCYVDKQKTVELCDIPKCSDKMWFVIICALILFLMTTMFITILVCCKKMRRQSVSNIQNITVPNVDKNIYGNSRHSSPIEMTSLLATNGMSNLHHPTNPRGNSIMKIPQYGLQDVKFVEELGEGAFGKVYKGELFQKNGEKTFVAVKALKENASPKTQQDFRREIELISDLKHTNIVCILGVVLKEEPLCMLFEYMSHGDLHEYLISNSPNEGKYLSQQQFLFISLQIAEGMEYLSNHHYVHRDLAARNCLVGDDMIVKISDFGLSRDIYSSDYYRVQSKSLLPVRWMPSEAILYGKFTTESDVWSYGVVLWEIYSYGIQPYFGYSNQEVINMVRARQLLACPEACPSAVYSLMVECWHEQSVRRPNFAEIVHRLRVWYQSQRRRDQMEINTGSMNRQPSTTGSTISVRSFK
;
A
#
# COMPACT_ATOMS: atom_id res chain seq x y z
N MET A 1 32.76 -12.37 -51.81
CA MET A 1 33.32 -11.43 -50.80
C MET A 1 32.50 -10.13 -50.83
N THR A 2 31.19 -10.22 -50.56
CA THR A 2 30.24 -9.12 -50.84
C THR A 2 29.12 -9.00 -49.79
N ASN A 3 28.79 -10.05 -49.03
CA ASN A 3 27.77 -10.00 -47.96
C ASN A 3 28.25 -9.39 -46.62
N TRP A 4 29.54 -9.12 -46.44
CA TRP A 4 30.04 -8.47 -45.22
C TRP A 4 29.96 -6.93 -45.26
N ILE A 5 29.84 -6.34 -46.45
CA ILE A 5 29.80 -4.88 -46.62
C ILE A 5 28.41 -4.31 -46.28
N LEU A 6 27.31 -5.02 -46.62
CA LEU A 6 25.95 -4.60 -46.22
C LEU A 6 25.74 -4.67 -44.70
N VAL A 7 26.28 -5.70 -44.02
CA VAL A 7 26.14 -5.84 -42.56
C VAL A 7 26.89 -4.71 -41.83
N GLY A 8 28.07 -4.32 -42.32
CA GLY A 8 28.82 -3.17 -41.79
C GLY A 8 28.08 -1.84 -41.96
N LEU A 9 27.48 -1.60 -43.14
CA LEU A 9 26.71 -0.37 -43.41
C LEU A 9 25.43 -0.28 -42.58
N PHE A 10 24.73 -1.40 -42.33
CA PHE A 10 23.51 -1.40 -41.53
C PHE A 10 23.79 -1.12 -40.04
N LEU A 11 24.91 -1.62 -39.50
CA LEU A 11 25.34 -1.34 -38.12
C LEU A 11 25.83 0.11 -37.93
N LEU A 12 26.50 0.68 -38.93
CA LEU A 12 26.88 2.10 -38.90
C LEU A 12 25.66 3.04 -38.91
N PHE A 13 24.60 2.68 -39.64
CA PHE A 13 23.38 3.49 -39.69
C PHE A 13 22.60 3.48 -38.36
N LEU A 14 22.61 2.35 -37.63
CA LEU A 14 21.99 2.24 -36.30
C LEU A 14 22.79 2.97 -35.21
N CYS A 15 24.12 3.05 -35.35
CA CYS A 15 24.97 3.81 -34.42
C CYS A 15 24.74 5.33 -34.56
N ALA A 16 24.41 5.82 -35.76
CA ALA A 16 24.17 7.24 -36.04
C ALA A 16 22.84 7.81 -35.50
N ILE A 17 21.90 6.96 -35.05
CA ILE A 17 20.59 7.40 -34.54
C ILE A 17 20.56 7.50 -33.01
N SER A 18 21.47 6.84 -32.29
CA SER A 18 21.40 6.70 -30.83
C SER A 18 22.32 7.63 -30.02
N ILE A 19 23.11 8.50 -30.65
CA ILE A 19 24.08 9.39 -29.97
C ILE A 19 23.98 10.83 -30.50
N GLN A 20 22.87 11.52 -30.21
CA GLN A 20 22.83 12.99 -30.37
C GLN A 20 21.80 13.66 -29.45
N GLN A 21 21.88 13.45 -28.13
CA GLN A 21 21.26 14.35 -27.15
C GLN A 21 21.92 14.23 -25.75
N HIS A 22 23.04 14.91 -25.53
CA HIS A 22 23.20 15.95 -24.49
C HIS A 22 24.63 16.54 -24.41
N ILE A 23 24.75 17.83 -24.77
CA ILE A 23 25.49 18.93 -24.09
C ILE A 23 26.97 18.74 -23.68
N THR A 24 27.86 19.61 -24.20
CA THR A 24 28.62 20.63 -23.39
C THR A 24 29.30 21.74 -24.21
N ILE A 25 28.88 22.99 -23.93
CA ILE A 25 29.64 24.25 -23.69
C ILE A 25 31.01 24.48 -24.37
N GLY A 26 31.16 25.64 -25.02
CA GLY A 26 32.44 26.31 -25.35
C GLY A 26 32.23 27.60 -26.16
N ASP A 27 32.75 28.73 -25.67
CA ASP A 27 32.46 30.10 -26.18
C ASP A 27 33.20 30.49 -27.47
N GLU A 28 32.61 31.37 -28.29
CA GLU A 28 33.33 32.55 -28.79
C GLU A 28 32.37 33.73 -29.08
N PHE A 29 32.84 34.95 -28.82
CA PHE A 29 32.10 36.22 -28.89
C PHE A 29 32.02 36.77 -30.32
N ASP A 30 30.90 37.41 -30.69
CA ASP A 30 30.96 38.65 -31.46
C ASP A 30 29.85 39.60 -30.98
N ASP A 31 30.18 40.88 -30.93
CA ASP A 31 29.43 41.90 -30.19
C ASP A 31 28.68 42.85 -31.15
N THR A 32 27.81 43.70 -30.60
CA THR A 32 27.08 44.78 -31.31
C THR A 32 25.85 44.41 -32.17
N ASN A 33 24.69 44.34 -31.51
CA ASN A 33 23.62 45.28 -31.87
C ASN A 33 22.62 45.50 -30.73
N ILE A 34 22.71 46.67 -30.11
CA ILE A 34 21.73 47.18 -29.14
C ILE A 34 20.55 47.75 -29.94
N HIS A 35 19.34 47.19 -29.80
CA HIS A 35 18.06 47.92 -29.69
C HIS A 35 16.87 46.94 -29.71
N GLY A 36 16.14 46.84 -28.59
CA GLY A 36 14.98 45.93 -28.52
C GLY A 36 14.34 45.77 -27.15
N ILE A 37 14.28 46.82 -26.31
CA ILE A 37 13.54 46.77 -25.04
C ILE A 37 12.04 46.73 -25.37
N PRO A 38 11.28 45.68 -24.99
CA PRO A 38 9.82 45.68 -25.17
C PRO A 38 9.17 46.75 -24.28
N SER A 39 8.22 47.49 -24.84
CA SER A 39 7.50 48.53 -24.12
C SER A 39 6.68 47.98 -22.95
N PHE A 40 6.63 48.75 -21.87
CA PHE A 40 5.98 48.46 -20.57
C PHE A 40 4.53 47.93 -20.64
N ASP A 41 3.81 48.15 -21.73
CA ASP A 41 2.41 47.73 -21.91
C ASP A 41 2.23 46.26 -22.36
N GLN A 42 3.28 45.53 -22.78
CA GLN A 42 3.16 44.15 -23.27
C GLN A 42 3.22 43.04 -22.19
N VAL A 43 3.37 43.39 -20.91
CA VAL A 43 3.52 42.42 -19.79
C VAL A 43 2.22 42.24 -18.98
N LEU A 44 1.07 42.72 -19.48
CA LEU A 44 -0.19 42.79 -18.74
C LEU A 44 -1.24 41.69 -19.05
N ASP A 45 -0.89 40.66 -19.83
CA ASP A 45 -1.84 39.59 -20.24
C ASP A 45 -1.52 38.18 -19.72
N SER A 46 -0.47 38.00 -18.90
CA SER A 46 -0.24 36.75 -18.15
C SER A 46 -0.95 36.80 -16.80
N ASN A 47 -2.24 36.47 -16.78
CA ASN A 47 -3.13 36.69 -15.63
C ASN A 47 -3.15 35.52 -14.62
N GLU A 48 -2.07 34.75 -14.53
CA GLU A 48 -1.85 33.72 -13.50
C GLU A 48 -0.70 34.14 -12.58
N SER A 49 -1.04 34.56 -11.36
CA SER A 49 -0.07 34.58 -10.27
C SER A 49 0.17 33.14 -9.81
N PRO A 50 1.42 32.64 -9.73
CA PRO A 50 1.67 31.31 -9.21
C PRO A 50 1.11 31.21 -7.79
N GLU A 51 0.25 30.21 -7.55
CA GLU A 51 -0.16 29.87 -6.19
C GLU A 51 1.08 29.39 -5.43
N MET A 52 1.20 29.80 -4.16
CA MET A 52 2.42 29.53 -3.37
C MET A 52 2.04 28.88 -2.05
N GLY A 53 2.89 27.95 -1.61
CA GLY A 53 2.70 27.25 -0.34
C GLY A 53 3.07 28.10 0.88
N ILE A 54 2.83 27.53 2.05
CA ILE A 54 3.03 28.18 3.35
C ILE A 54 3.75 27.22 4.33
N CYS A 55 4.64 27.76 5.16
CA CYS A 55 5.24 27.04 6.28
C CYS A 55 4.36 27.23 7.53
N GLN A 56 3.87 26.15 8.11
CA GLN A 56 3.07 26.21 9.35
C GLN A 56 3.50 25.17 10.37
N PRO A 57 3.29 25.42 11.68
CA PRO A 57 3.56 24.42 12.71
C PRO A 57 2.82 23.12 12.41
N TYR A 58 3.50 21.99 12.59
CA TYR A 58 2.86 20.69 12.43
C TYR A 58 1.86 20.43 13.58
N THR A 59 0.60 20.19 13.22
CA THR A 59 -0.51 19.95 14.15
C THR A 59 -1.17 18.57 13.97
N GLY A 60 -0.61 17.71 13.12
CA GLY A 60 -1.11 16.38 12.84
C GLY A 60 -0.83 15.37 13.96
N LYS A 61 -1.32 14.14 13.79
CA LYS A 61 -1.18 13.03 14.74
C LYS A 61 -0.33 11.88 14.19
N ILE A 62 -0.36 11.62 12.88
CA ILE A 62 0.31 10.44 12.29
C ILE A 62 1.83 10.54 12.43
N CYS A 63 2.38 11.72 12.13
CA CYS A 63 3.81 12.01 12.18
C CYS A 63 4.26 12.73 13.47
N GLU A 64 3.42 12.80 14.52
CA GLU A 64 3.72 13.56 15.75
C GLU A 64 5.08 13.19 16.37
N ARG A 65 5.41 11.90 16.39
CA ARG A 65 6.68 11.40 16.96
C ARG A 65 7.93 11.99 16.30
N TRP A 66 7.85 12.44 15.05
CA TRP A 66 8.99 12.93 14.26
C TRP A 66 8.88 14.42 13.91
N MET A 67 7.67 14.97 13.80
CA MET A 67 7.41 16.35 13.36
C MET A 67 6.97 17.31 14.49
N ARG A 68 6.93 16.86 15.75
CA ARG A 68 6.57 17.71 16.89
C ARG A 68 7.49 18.93 17.01
N ASN A 69 6.88 20.09 17.24
CA ASN A 69 7.52 21.41 17.29
C ASN A 69 8.24 21.86 16.00
N GLN A 70 8.09 21.13 14.88
CA GLN A 70 8.61 21.53 13.59
C GLN A 70 7.59 22.38 12.83
N THR A 71 8.08 23.20 11.90
CA THR A 71 7.25 23.86 10.89
C THR A 71 7.45 23.14 9.57
N VAL A 72 6.34 22.76 8.94
CA VAL A 72 6.34 21.96 7.72
C VAL A 72 5.72 22.74 6.58
N PHE A 73 6.20 22.49 5.37
CA PHE A 73 5.74 23.17 4.17
C PHE A 73 4.48 22.51 3.61
N ILE A 74 3.48 23.33 3.29
CA ILE A 74 2.21 22.91 2.70
C ILE A 74 2.08 23.57 1.33
N SER A 75 2.06 22.74 0.28
CA SER A 75 1.80 23.12 -1.12
C SER A 75 0.42 23.81 -1.27
N PRO A 76 0.23 24.78 -2.19
CA PRO A 76 -1.06 25.45 -2.36
C PRO A 76 -2.21 24.49 -2.72
N GLU A 77 -1.91 23.38 -3.39
CA GLU A 77 -2.87 22.37 -3.85
C GLU A 77 -3.39 21.44 -2.73
N THR A 78 -2.89 21.57 -1.49
CA THR A 78 -3.22 20.67 -0.38
C THR A 78 -3.35 21.40 0.94
N THR A 79 -3.96 20.74 1.93
CA THR A 79 -4.00 21.20 3.32
C THR A 79 -3.26 20.23 4.23
N MET A 80 -2.97 20.64 5.48
CA MET A 80 -2.44 19.74 6.51
C MET A 80 -3.38 18.56 6.75
N ASP A 81 -4.69 18.81 6.81
CA ASP A 81 -5.70 17.76 7.05
C ASP A 81 -5.73 16.75 5.90
N MET A 82 -5.62 17.22 4.65
CA MET A 82 -5.49 16.34 3.48
C MET A 82 -4.19 15.53 3.51
N LEU A 83 -3.05 16.13 3.90
CA LEU A 83 -1.79 15.38 4.03
C LEU A 83 -1.85 14.36 5.18
N GLU A 84 -2.46 14.69 6.31
CA GLU A 84 -2.69 13.76 7.42
C GLU A 84 -3.64 12.62 7.03
N GLU A 85 -4.69 12.88 6.25
CA GLU A 85 -5.59 11.84 5.73
C GLU A 85 -4.86 10.88 4.76
N LYS A 86 -4.01 11.44 3.89
CA LYS A 86 -3.15 10.66 2.98
C LYS A 86 -2.13 9.83 3.76
N LEU A 87 -1.47 10.44 4.76
CA LEU A 87 -0.52 9.78 5.65
C LEU A 87 -1.18 8.69 6.51
N ALA A 88 -2.40 8.91 7.00
CA ALA A 88 -3.16 7.91 7.76
C ALA A 88 -3.48 6.68 6.91
N ARG A 89 -3.89 6.88 5.65
CA ARG A 89 -4.14 5.79 4.69
C ARG A 89 -2.87 5.00 4.39
N ALA A 90 -1.76 5.67 4.08
CA ALA A 90 -0.48 5.02 3.82
C ALA A 90 0.08 4.31 5.06
N TYR A 91 -0.02 4.93 6.25
CA TYR A 91 0.34 4.32 7.53
C TYR A 91 -0.49 3.07 7.84
N GLY A 92 -1.79 3.07 7.54
CA GLY A 92 -2.65 1.90 7.67
C GLY A 92 -2.18 0.73 6.81
N VAL A 93 -1.84 0.98 5.54
CA VAL A 93 -1.28 -0.04 4.64
C VAL A 93 0.06 -0.58 5.16
N ILE A 94 0.96 0.30 5.60
CA ILE A 94 2.27 -0.09 6.14
C ILE A 94 2.12 -0.94 7.42
N LYS A 95 1.19 -0.58 8.30
CA LYS A 95 0.99 -1.23 9.61
C LYS A 95 0.32 -2.60 9.53
N GLU A 96 -0.64 -2.77 8.62
CA GLU A 96 -1.38 -4.03 8.46
C GLU A 96 -0.68 -5.01 7.48
N SER A 97 0.39 -4.57 6.81
CA SER A 97 1.18 -5.42 5.91
C SER A 97 1.96 -6.49 6.68
N LYS A 98 1.72 -7.75 6.31
CA LYS A 98 2.46 -8.92 6.84
C LYS A 98 3.74 -9.21 6.07
N ASP A 99 3.87 -8.66 4.88
CA ASP A 99 5.00 -8.86 3.96
C ASP A 99 6.09 -7.79 4.12
N MET A 100 5.89 -6.86 5.07
CA MET A 100 6.83 -5.80 5.44
C MET A 100 8.04 -6.39 6.18
N ASN A 101 9.24 -6.22 5.62
CA ASN A 101 10.48 -6.59 6.30
C ASN A 101 10.57 -5.97 7.72
N THR A 102 11.02 -6.75 8.69
CA THR A 102 11.04 -6.36 10.12
C THR A 102 11.98 -5.20 10.42
N ILE A 103 13.04 -5.00 9.62
CA ILE A 103 13.89 -3.81 9.68
C ILE A 103 13.22 -2.64 8.98
N CYS A 104 12.71 -2.84 7.76
CA CYS A 104 12.02 -1.80 7.00
C CYS A 104 10.86 -1.16 7.79
N SER A 105 10.08 -1.96 8.53
CA SER A 105 8.97 -1.50 9.37
C SER A 105 9.34 -0.36 10.34
N LYS A 106 10.59 -0.29 10.79
CA LYS A 106 11.10 0.76 11.71
C LYS A 106 11.31 2.10 11.02
N PHE A 107 11.58 2.08 9.72
CA PHE A 107 11.99 3.24 8.93
C PHE A 107 10.92 3.72 7.93
N ALA A 108 10.01 2.83 7.50
CA ALA A 108 8.97 3.12 6.50
C ALA A 108 8.05 4.30 6.88
N VAL A 109 7.66 4.41 8.15
CA VAL A 109 6.80 5.50 8.63
C VAL A 109 7.56 6.84 8.73
N PRO A 110 8.72 6.94 9.41
CA PRO A 110 9.46 8.20 9.45
C PRO A 110 9.93 8.69 8.09
N SER A 111 10.32 7.80 7.16
CA SER A 111 10.73 8.22 5.82
C SER A 111 9.57 8.82 5.04
N LEU A 112 8.39 8.20 5.12
CA LEU A 112 7.16 8.75 4.55
C LEU A 112 6.81 10.12 5.17
N CYS A 113 6.87 10.25 6.50
CA CYS A 113 6.62 11.52 7.17
C CYS A 113 7.54 12.65 6.66
N ILE A 114 8.84 12.38 6.53
CA ILE A 114 9.84 13.37 6.08
C ILE A 114 9.66 13.73 4.60
N THR A 115 9.33 12.75 3.75
CA THR A 115 9.05 12.98 2.32
C THR A 115 7.80 13.84 2.11
N VAL A 116 6.72 13.56 2.85
CA VAL A 116 5.41 14.20 2.64
C VAL A 116 5.29 15.55 3.35
N LEU A 117 6.01 15.74 4.45
CA LEU A 117 6.02 16.97 5.24
C LEU A 117 7.46 17.50 5.38
N PRO A 118 8.06 18.07 4.32
CA PRO A 118 9.38 18.69 4.40
C PRO A 118 9.39 19.81 5.45
N ILE A 119 10.45 19.85 6.26
CA ILE A 119 10.61 20.88 7.31
C ILE A 119 11.13 22.16 6.65
N CYS A 120 10.58 23.31 7.01
CA CYS A 120 11.04 24.60 6.49
C CYS A 120 12.36 25.03 7.17
N ARG A 121 13.37 25.47 6.40
CA ARG A 121 14.61 26.03 6.96
C ARG A 121 14.38 27.43 7.54
N THR A 122 13.74 28.32 6.78
CA THR A 122 13.35 29.68 7.22
C THR A 122 11.84 29.92 7.04
N PRO A 123 11.02 29.58 8.05
CA PRO A 123 9.55 29.72 7.99
C PRO A 123 9.10 31.17 7.79
N GLU A 124 9.82 32.12 8.38
CA GLU A 124 9.52 33.55 8.32
C GLU A 124 9.65 34.09 6.89
N GLU A 125 10.72 33.72 6.19
CA GLU A 125 10.98 34.14 4.81
C GLU A 125 9.95 33.52 3.85
N SER A 126 9.72 32.21 3.96
CA SER A 126 8.71 31.50 3.18
C SER A 126 7.30 32.11 3.35
N ASN A 127 6.91 32.40 4.59
CA ASN A 127 5.62 33.00 4.88
C ASN A 127 5.51 34.47 4.45
N HIS A 128 6.60 35.23 4.52
CA HIS A 128 6.64 36.61 4.07
C HIS A 128 6.28 36.73 2.58
N TYR A 129 6.85 35.87 1.71
CA TYR A 129 6.50 35.85 0.28
C TYR A 129 5.04 35.48 0.03
N PHE A 130 4.52 34.46 0.73
CA PHE A 130 3.11 34.07 0.67
C PHE A 130 2.17 35.25 0.98
N PHE A 131 2.40 35.96 2.09
CA PHE A 131 1.55 37.10 2.47
C PHE A 131 1.72 38.31 1.54
N LEU A 132 2.93 38.58 1.03
CA LEU A 132 3.15 39.65 0.04
C LEU A 132 2.33 39.44 -1.23
N ASN A 133 2.36 38.24 -1.82
CA ASN A 133 1.61 37.97 -3.05
C ASN A 133 0.10 37.86 -2.79
N LYS A 134 -0.33 37.32 -1.64
CA LYS A 134 -1.75 37.35 -1.21
C LYS A 134 -2.29 38.78 -1.08
N ASN A 135 -1.46 39.73 -0.65
CA ASN A 135 -1.81 41.15 -0.57
C ASN A 135 -1.81 41.84 -1.95
N LYS A 136 -0.93 41.44 -2.88
CA LYS A 136 -0.99 41.88 -4.29
C LYS A 136 -2.26 41.37 -4.98
N ALA A 137 -2.58 40.08 -4.86
CA ALA A 137 -3.80 39.47 -5.43
C ALA A 137 -5.06 40.21 -4.96
N LYS A 138 -5.22 40.40 -3.63
CA LYS A 138 -6.32 41.21 -3.05
C LYS A 138 -6.37 42.65 -3.57
N SER A 139 -5.22 43.24 -3.93
CA SER A 139 -5.15 44.60 -4.47
C SER A 139 -5.58 44.66 -5.94
N VAL A 140 -5.21 43.66 -6.74
CA VAL A 140 -5.66 43.47 -8.13
C VAL A 140 -7.17 43.22 -8.16
N ASP A 141 -7.68 42.35 -7.30
CA ASP A 141 -9.10 41.99 -7.23
C ASP A 141 -9.99 43.21 -6.83
N LYS A 142 -9.48 44.03 -5.89
CA LYS A 142 -10.06 45.33 -5.51
C LYS A 142 -9.97 46.38 -6.62
N PHE A 143 -9.06 46.22 -7.58
CA PHE A 143 -8.93 47.07 -8.77
C PHE A 143 -9.89 46.62 -9.88
N ILE A 144 -10.01 45.31 -10.12
CA ILE A 144 -10.96 44.70 -11.07
C ILE A 144 -12.40 45.02 -10.68
N THR A 145 -12.79 44.79 -9.41
CA THR A 145 -14.14 45.15 -8.92
C THR A 145 -14.44 46.65 -9.00
N LYS A 146 -13.44 47.53 -8.84
CA LYS A 146 -13.58 48.97 -9.12
C LYS A 146 -13.75 49.27 -10.62
N LYS A 147 -13.03 48.56 -11.50
CA LYS A 147 -13.12 48.70 -12.97
C LYS A 147 -14.49 48.24 -13.49
N ALA A 148 -15.02 47.12 -12.97
CA ALA A 148 -16.37 46.64 -13.25
C ALA A 148 -17.46 47.65 -12.84
N LYS A 149 -17.37 48.22 -11.63
CA LYS A 149 -18.27 49.31 -11.17
C LYS A 149 -18.16 50.59 -12.01
N LYS A 150 -17.01 50.86 -12.64
CA LYS A 150 -16.83 51.96 -13.61
C LYS A 150 -17.45 51.64 -14.99
N SER A 151 -17.38 50.39 -15.43
CA SER A 151 -17.95 49.93 -16.72
C SER A 151 -19.49 50.06 -16.75
N ASN A 152 -20.17 49.60 -15.69
CA ASN A 152 -21.63 49.75 -15.56
C ASN A 152 -22.11 51.21 -15.46
N LYS A 153 -21.21 52.18 -15.24
CA LYS A 153 -21.54 53.62 -15.22
C LYS A 153 -21.34 54.33 -16.57
N LYS A 154 -20.95 53.60 -17.62
CA LYS A 154 -20.71 54.14 -18.99
C LYS A 154 -21.71 53.67 -20.06
N LYS A 155 -22.69 52.82 -19.73
CA LYS A 155 -23.70 52.30 -20.70
C LYS A 155 -25.03 53.09 -20.75
N THR A 156 -25.11 54.28 -20.16
CA THR A 156 -26.34 55.11 -20.13
C THR A 156 -26.07 56.58 -20.49
N THR A 157 -25.90 56.88 -21.78
CA THR A 157 -25.93 58.26 -22.30
C THR A 157 -26.40 58.33 -23.76
N THR A 158 -27.63 58.80 -23.98
CA THR A 158 -28.14 59.61 -25.12
C THR A 158 -29.63 59.95 -24.86
N PRO A 159 -30.19 61.05 -25.41
CA PRO A 159 -29.82 62.44 -25.15
C PRO A 159 -30.99 63.26 -24.53
N ARG A 160 -30.74 64.51 -24.14
CA ARG A 160 -31.73 65.41 -23.49
C ARG A 160 -32.68 66.12 -24.46
N SER A 161 -33.99 66.07 -24.18
CA SER A 161 -34.94 67.19 -24.09
C SER A 161 -36.28 66.63 -23.55
N LEU A 162 -37.23 67.35 -22.96
CA LEU A 162 -37.42 68.79 -22.71
C LEU A 162 -38.17 68.98 -21.37
N VAL A 163 -38.23 70.22 -20.87
CA VAL A 163 -38.78 70.62 -19.56
C VAL A 163 -40.31 70.62 -19.53
N PHE A 164 -40.95 70.19 -18.43
CA PHE A 164 -42.07 70.95 -17.84
C PHE A 164 -42.21 70.71 -16.32
N LYS A 165 -42.59 71.76 -15.59
CA LYS A 165 -42.85 71.77 -14.13
C LYS A 165 -44.35 71.56 -13.87
N SER A 166 -44.70 70.88 -12.77
CA SER A 166 -45.78 71.32 -11.87
C SER A 166 -45.83 70.47 -10.60
N ALA A 167 -46.09 71.11 -9.46
CA ALA A 167 -46.39 70.43 -8.20
C ALA A 167 -47.84 69.91 -8.18
N PHE A 168 -48.17 69.01 -7.26
CA PHE A 168 -49.30 69.21 -6.34
C PHE A 168 -49.10 68.36 -5.06
N ALA A 169 -49.77 68.76 -3.98
CA ALA A 169 -49.63 68.20 -2.64
C ALA A 169 -50.89 67.43 -2.20
N LEU A 170 -50.99 67.16 -0.89
CA LEU A 170 -52.14 66.57 -0.15
C LEU A 170 -52.32 65.04 -0.30
N THR A 171 -52.79 64.27 0.71
CA THR A 171 -52.73 64.31 2.21
C THR A 171 -53.37 63.00 2.72
N THR A 172 -53.36 62.75 4.04
CA THR A 172 -54.20 61.77 4.78
C THR A 172 -53.84 60.28 4.57
N ALA A 173 -54.01 59.37 5.54
CA ALA A 173 -54.17 59.55 6.99
C ALA A 173 -53.78 58.26 7.74
N SER A 174 -53.22 58.45 8.94
CA SER A 174 -53.56 57.85 10.24
C SER A 174 -53.77 56.33 10.36
N THR A 175 -52.94 55.60 11.12
CA THR A 175 -52.95 55.46 12.61
C THR A 175 -54.11 54.63 13.16
N THR A 176 -53.80 53.44 13.72
CA THR A 176 -54.09 53.14 15.14
C THR A 176 -53.30 51.95 15.69
N THR A 177 -52.57 52.23 16.76
CA THR A 177 -52.06 51.27 17.74
C THR A 177 -53.17 50.92 18.74
N THR A 178 -53.24 49.70 19.26
CA THR A 178 -53.75 49.49 20.62
C THR A 178 -53.08 48.30 21.30
N THR A 179 -52.43 48.58 22.44
CA THR A 179 -51.94 47.63 23.45
C THR A 179 -53.12 47.18 24.35
N ILE A 180 -53.04 46.20 25.27
CA ILE A 180 -52.40 46.28 26.60
C ILE A 180 -52.50 44.92 27.33
N SER A 181 -51.38 44.49 27.94
CA SER A 181 -51.17 43.59 29.13
C SER A 181 -51.84 42.18 29.19
N SER A 182 -51.41 41.21 30.03
CA SER A 182 -50.53 41.27 31.23
C SER A 182 -49.77 39.96 31.55
N THR A 183 -48.60 40.08 32.22
CA THR A 183 -47.95 39.12 33.18
C THR A 183 -47.54 37.71 32.69
N SER A 184 -46.46 37.05 33.16
CA SER A 184 -45.41 37.35 34.18
C SER A 184 -44.10 36.53 33.94
N SER A 185 -43.05 36.88 34.70
CA SER A 185 -41.66 36.39 34.69
C SER A 185 -41.44 34.87 34.91
N THR A 186 -40.38 34.25 34.39
CA THR A 186 -39.06 34.16 35.08
C THR A 186 -37.91 33.69 34.18
N THR A 187 -36.67 34.04 34.54
CA THR A 187 -35.42 33.74 33.82
C THR A 187 -34.42 33.02 34.73
N LYS A 188 -33.50 32.20 34.16
CA LYS A 188 -32.17 31.94 34.75
C LYS A 188 -31.14 31.45 33.72
N LYS A 189 -29.86 31.66 34.06
CA LYS A 189 -28.64 31.47 33.25
C LYS A 189 -28.03 30.05 33.43
N PRO A 190 -27.06 29.66 32.59
CA PRO A 190 -26.19 28.50 32.86
C PRO A 190 -25.17 28.80 33.97
N GLU A 191 -24.78 27.77 34.70
CA GLU A 191 -23.77 27.82 35.77
C GLU A 191 -22.37 27.35 35.32
N LYS A 192 -21.39 27.54 36.20
CA LYS A 192 -19.96 27.63 35.90
C LYS A 192 -19.17 26.57 36.69
N TYR A 193 -17.94 26.30 36.26
CA TYR A 193 -16.92 25.53 36.98
C TYR A 193 -16.71 25.98 38.43
N ASP A 194 -16.33 25.04 39.29
CA ASP A 194 -15.49 25.29 40.47
C ASP A 194 -14.44 24.18 40.68
N HIS A 195 -13.39 24.51 41.46
CA HIS A 195 -12.10 23.81 41.62
C HIS A 195 -11.98 22.97 42.92
N VAL A 196 -10.73 22.60 43.28
CA VAL A 196 -10.17 22.18 44.61
C VAL A 196 -9.97 20.64 44.73
N GLU A 197 -8.80 20.07 45.10
CA GLU A 197 -7.50 20.65 45.56
C GLU A 197 -6.23 19.88 45.06
N PHE A 198 -5.15 19.87 45.87
CA PHE A 198 -3.77 19.39 45.68
C PHE A 198 -3.53 17.95 46.16
N SER A 199 -2.51 17.27 45.60
CA SER A 199 -1.26 17.01 46.35
C SER A 199 -0.15 16.41 45.49
N SER A 200 1.07 16.82 45.80
CA SER A 200 2.33 16.45 45.14
C SER A 200 3.02 15.28 45.85
N ASN A 201 3.84 14.52 45.11
CA ASN A 201 5.16 14.16 45.65
C ASN A 201 6.21 13.95 44.55
N SER A 202 7.43 14.41 44.86
CA SER A 202 8.63 14.43 44.01
C SER A 202 9.51 13.18 44.25
N ASN A 203 10.49 12.84 43.41
CA ASN A 203 11.83 13.43 43.31
C ASN A 203 12.50 12.90 42.00
N SER A 204 13.03 13.76 41.11
CA SER A 204 14.45 14.19 40.98
C SER A 204 15.44 13.03 40.68
N TYR A 205 16.35 13.17 39.71
CA TYR A 205 17.52 14.04 39.83
C TYR A 205 18.26 14.43 38.52
N TYR A 206 19.01 15.53 38.64
CA TYR A 206 20.10 16.10 37.82
C TYR A 206 19.82 17.07 36.66
N GLU A 207 20.76 18.00 36.52
CA GLU A 207 20.55 19.44 36.25
C GLU A 207 20.97 19.91 34.85
N PRO A 208 20.46 21.07 34.38
CA PRO A 208 20.98 21.80 33.23
C PRO A 208 22.08 22.81 33.60
N SER A 209 23.06 23.04 32.73
CA SER A 209 24.00 24.16 32.86
C SER A 209 23.52 25.42 32.11
N SER A 210 23.71 26.56 32.76
CA SER A 210 23.27 27.90 32.38
C SER A 210 24.10 28.55 31.25
N TYR A 211 23.55 29.57 30.56
CA TYR A 211 23.84 30.98 30.91
C TYR A 211 23.07 32.06 30.11
N HIS A 212 22.54 33.02 30.88
CA HIS A 212 22.07 34.39 30.60
C HIS A 212 21.52 34.85 29.24
N ALA A 213 20.30 35.39 29.31
CA ALA A 213 19.83 36.46 28.45
C ALA A 213 20.13 37.84 29.07
N THR A 214 20.36 38.86 28.24
CA THR A 214 20.26 40.29 28.61
C THR A 214 19.70 41.14 27.45
N ASP A 215 18.59 41.81 27.76
CA ASP A 215 18.03 43.08 27.24
C ASP A 215 18.24 43.59 25.80
N HIS A 216 17.10 43.91 25.16
CA HIS A 216 17.00 44.90 24.09
C HIS A 216 17.36 46.32 24.58
N PRO A 217 17.87 47.18 23.68
CA PRO A 217 16.99 48.25 23.21
C PRO A 217 17.09 48.54 21.69
N PHE A 218 16.02 49.11 21.13
CA PHE A 218 15.95 49.58 19.75
C PHE A 218 16.71 50.90 19.52
N ASN A 219 17.24 51.08 18.29
CA ASN A 219 17.75 52.34 17.69
C ASN A 219 18.93 53.01 18.44
N HIS A 220 20.18 52.92 18.00
CA HIS A 220 20.66 53.42 16.70
C HIS A 220 22.10 52.94 16.44
N LEU A 221 22.40 52.45 15.23
CA LEU A 221 23.54 52.94 14.44
C LEU A 221 23.53 52.36 13.03
N ARG A 222 23.31 53.24 12.05
CA ARG A 222 23.62 53.03 10.63
C ARG A 222 25.04 52.48 10.48
N LYS A 223 25.20 51.25 10.00
CA LYS A 223 26.35 50.89 9.18
C LYS A 223 25.97 49.89 8.11
N ARG A 224 26.02 50.35 6.85
CA ARG A 224 25.81 49.51 5.67
C ARG A 224 26.84 48.38 5.69
N ARG A 225 26.36 47.13 5.73
CA ARG A 225 26.86 46.11 4.81
C ARG A 225 25.67 45.75 3.94
N ASN A 226 25.79 45.99 2.64
CA ASN A 226 24.98 45.25 1.71
C ASN A 226 25.38 43.78 1.89
N VAL A 227 24.45 42.96 2.37
CA VAL A 227 24.31 41.65 1.75
C VAL A 227 23.38 41.95 0.59
N ASP A 228 23.94 42.09 -0.61
CA ASP A 228 23.15 42.17 -1.84
C ASP A 228 22.57 40.78 -2.09
N VAL A 229 21.49 40.45 -1.37
CA VAL A 229 20.67 39.28 -1.68
C VAL A 229 19.90 39.65 -2.94
N ASP A 230 20.32 39.08 -4.06
CA ASP A 230 19.77 39.42 -5.37
C ASP A 230 18.27 39.13 -5.42
N PHE A 231 17.47 40.19 -5.47
CA PHE A 231 16.01 40.11 -5.43
C PHE A 231 15.42 39.38 -6.66
N LEU A 232 16.22 39.19 -7.71
CA LEU A 232 15.88 38.38 -8.88
C LEU A 232 16.15 36.89 -8.68
N SER A 233 17.20 36.49 -7.96
CA SER A 233 17.48 35.07 -7.69
C SER A 233 16.38 34.46 -6.80
N ILE A 234 15.96 35.17 -5.75
CA ILE A 234 14.88 34.75 -4.85
C ILE A 234 13.55 34.60 -5.61
N ARG A 235 13.29 35.46 -6.60
CA ARG A 235 12.05 35.44 -7.37
C ARG A 235 11.96 34.23 -8.31
N ASN A 236 13.10 33.65 -8.70
CA ASN A 236 13.17 32.42 -9.47
C ASN A 236 13.19 31.16 -8.57
N ALA A 237 13.41 31.33 -7.26
CA ALA A 237 13.50 30.25 -6.27
C ALA A 237 12.19 30.01 -5.47
N TYR A 238 11.08 30.67 -5.84
CA TYR A 238 9.80 30.59 -5.13
C TYR A 238 8.62 30.51 -6.12
N PRO A 239 7.59 29.65 -5.91
CA PRO A 239 7.35 28.79 -4.75
C PRO A 239 8.40 27.68 -4.58
N PRO A 240 8.55 27.10 -3.37
CA PRO A 240 9.52 26.04 -3.11
C PRO A 240 9.25 24.81 -3.97
N THR A 241 10.06 24.62 -5.01
CA THR A 241 10.06 23.41 -5.84
C THR A 241 10.86 22.30 -5.16
N LYS A 242 10.85 21.09 -5.74
CA LYS A 242 11.67 19.96 -5.30
C LYS A 242 13.17 20.32 -5.18
N HIS A 243 13.64 21.25 -6.02
CA HIS A 243 15.02 21.70 -6.13
C HIS A 243 15.32 23.01 -5.39
N SER A 244 14.38 23.58 -4.63
CA SER A 244 14.58 24.83 -3.91
C SER A 244 15.24 24.64 -2.53
N GLU A 245 16.17 25.53 -2.19
CA GLU A 245 17.06 25.37 -1.02
C GLU A 245 16.41 25.72 0.34
N ASN A 246 15.10 25.97 0.43
CA ASN A 246 14.44 26.34 1.70
C ASN A 246 13.69 25.19 2.42
N LEU A 247 13.81 23.95 1.94
CA LEU A 247 13.19 22.78 2.56
C LEU A 247 14.23 21.73 2.98
N ARG A 248 14.19 21.33 4.25
CA ARG A 248 15.02 20.26 4.82
C ARG A 248 14.39 18.90 4.48
N ARG A 249 15.08 18.15 3.61
CA ARG A 249 14.66 16.82 3.11
C ARG A 249 15.44 15.71 3.81
N ILE A 250 15.05 14.45 3.58
CA ILE A 250 15.84 13.27 3.95
C ILE A 250 17.24 13.34 3.31
N CYS A 251 18.27 12.83 4.00
CA CYS A 251 19.61 12.71 3.43
C CYS A 251 19.66 11.73 2.26
N ARG A 252 20.34 12.08 1.15
CA ARG A 252 20.48 11.21 -0.03
C ARG A 252 20.94 9.80 0.33
N ALA A 253 22.03 9.68 1.10
CA ALA A 253 22.57 8.38 1.51
C ALA A 253 21.58 7.52 2.33
N ASP A 254 20.77 8.14 3.19
CA ASP A 254 19.74 7.44 3.98
C ASP A 254 18.55 7.02 3.09
N CYS A 255 18.18 7.87 2.13
CA CYS A 255 17.16 7.60 1.10
C CYS A 255 17.57 6.41 0.22
N GLU A 256 18.78 6.45 -0.36
CA GLU A 256 19.32 5.38 -1.20
C GLU A 256 19.44 4.05 -0.45
N LEU A 257 19.84 4.08 0.83
CA LEU A 257 19.97 2.88 1.65
C LEU A 257 18.61 2.22 1.94
N LEU A 258 17.57 3.02 2.13
CA LEU A 258 16.19 2.53 2.26
C LEU A 258 15.67 2.00 0.91
N GLU A 259 15.77 2.76 -0.17
CA GLU A 259 15.24 2.38 -1.48
C GLU A 259 15.96 1.16 -2.08
N ASN A 260 17.28 1.02 -1.89
CA ASN A 260 18.07 -0.01 -2.59
C ASN A 260 18.46 -1.22 -1.74
N GLU A 261 18.47 -1.16 -0.41
CA GLU A 261 18.93 -2.28 0.44
C GLU A 261 17.96 -2.69 1.55
N ILE A 262 17.45 -1.75 2.37
CA ILE A 262 16.69 -2.08 3.59
C ILE A 262 15.20 -2.31 3.30
N CYS A 263 14.59 -1.47 2.47
CA CYS A 263 13.18 -1.48 2.12
C CYS A 263 12.96 -1.79 0.64
N GLN A 264 13.89 -2.49 -0.04
CA GLN A 264 13.95 -2.53 -1.49
C GLN A 264 12.64 -2.98 -2.16
N LYS A 265 11.99 -4.02 -1.62
CA LYS A 265 10.72 -4.53 -2.16
C LYS A 265 9.58 -3.57 -1.80
N GLU A 266 9.57 -3.12 -0.56
CA GLU A 266 8.55 -2.31 0.07
C GLU A 266 8.47 -0.92 -0.56
N TYR A 267 9.61 -0.32 -0.92
CA TYR A 267 9.71 0.96 -1.63
C TYR A 267 9.25 0.82 -3.09
N ALA A 268 9.64 -0.27 -3.76
CA ALA A 268 9.18 -0.58 -5.12
C ALA A 268 7.66 -0.87 -5.18
N ILE A 269 7.11 -1.56 -4.17
CA ILE A 269 5.68 -1.74 -3.98
C ILE A 269 5.03 -0.39 -3.70
N ALA A 270 5.52 0.37 -2.71
CA ALA A 270 4.96 1.66 -2.31
C ALA A 270 4.91 2.68 -3.47
N LYS A 271 5.97 2.80 -4.28
CA LYS A 271 6.00 3.65 -5.49
C LYS A 271 4.93 3.26 -6.52
N ARG A 272 4.53 1.99 -6.59
CA ARG A 272 3.48 1.48 -7.49
C ARG A 272 2.10 1.36 -6.85
N HIS A 273 2.02 1.45 -5.52
CA HIS A 273 0.81 1.16 -4.76
C HIS A 273 -0.23 2.29 -4.92
N PRO A 274 -1.47 2.01 -5.35
CA PRO A 274 -2.49 3.03 -5.57
C PRO A 274 -2.78 3.90 -4.35
N THR A 275 -2.59 3.38 -3.12
CA THR A 275 -2.82 4.15 -1.88
C THR A 275 -1.58 4.89 -1.36
N ILE A 276 -0.38 4.58 -1.89
CA ILE A 276 0.87 5.22 -1.44
C ILE A 276 1.43 6.06 -2.58
N GLY A 277 2.07 5.48 -3.59
CA GLY A 277 2.76 6.21 -4.67
C GLY A 277 1.88 7.11 -5.55
N GLN A 278 0.59 6.80 -5.73
CA GLN A 278 -0.34 7.68 -6.45
C GLN A 278 -0.93 8.80 -5.58
N ILE A 279 -0.94 8.63 -4.25
CA ILE A 279 -1.56 9.58 -3.31
C ILE A 279 -0.53 10.52 -2.70
N LEU A 280 0.69 9.99 -2.48
CA LEU A 280 1.85 10.63 -1.89
C LEU A 280 3.02 10.44 -2.87
N PRO A 281 3.51 11.49 -3.55
CA PRO A 281 4.69 11.36 -4.39
C PRO A 281 5.88 11.00 -3.51
N LEU A 282 6.35 9.75 -3.61
CA LEU A 282 7.57 9.34 -2.94
C LEU A 282 8.77 10.02 -3.60
N GLU A 283 9.73 10.42 -2.78
CA GLU A 283 10.92 11.13 -3.26
C GLU A 283 11.72 10.25 -4.23
N ASP A 284 12.35 10.88 -5.22
CA ASP A 284 13.41 10.22 -5.99
C ASP A 284 14.74 10.57 -5.34
N CYS A 285 15.42 9.58 -4.78
CA CYS A 285 16.67 9.79 -4.05
C CYS A 285 17.77 10.44 -4.92
N ASN A 286 17.73 10.27 -6.25
CA ASN A 286 18.69 10.91 -7.16
C ASN A 286 18.48 12.44 -7.25
N GLU A 287 17.25 12.90 -7.07
CA GLU A 287 16.88 14.32 -7.12
C GLU A 287 16.97 15.03 -5.76
N VAL A 288 17.19 14.28 -4.68
CA VAL A 288 17.50 14.82 -3.35
C VAL A 288 18.89 15.48 -3.38
N PRO A 289 19.04 16.76 -2.98
CA PRO A 289 20.34 17.41 -2.88
C PRO A 289 21.29 16.68 -1.90
N ASP A 290 22.58 16.66 -2.23
CA ASP A 290 23.62 16.14 -1.33
C ASP A 290 24.04 17.27 -0.37
N ASP A 291 23.19 17.50 0.63
CA ASP A 291 23.30 18.57 1.62
C ASP A 291 23.75 18.01 2.99
N ASP A 292 24.70 18.67 3.64
CA ASP A 292 25.15 18.35 4.99
C ASP A 292 24.06 18.62 6.05
N ASP A 293 23.16 19.60 5.81
CA ASP A 293 22.04 19.93 6.71
C ASP A 293 20.74 19.16 6.38
N CYS A 294 20.87 17.89 5.98
CA CYS A 294 19.74 17.01 5.69
C CYS A 294 19.18 16.31 6.95
N LEU A 295 18.00 15.66 6.82
CA LEU A 295 17.38 14.84 7.87
C LEU A 295 17.87 13.40 7.82
N ARG A 296 18.64 12.99 8.82
CA ARG A 296 19.09 11.59 9.01
C ARG A 296 17.99 10.73 9.63
N MET A 297 17.86 9.51 9.13
CA MET A 297 16.88 8.50 9.57
C MET A 297 17.33 7.70 10.80
N GLY A 298 18.57 7.92 11.28
CA GLY A 298 19.13 7.19 12.43
C GLY A 298 19.46 5.72 12.12
N ILE A 299 19.75 5.39 10.85
CA ILE A 299 20.12 4.04 10.41
C ILE A 299 21.57 3.76 10.83
N ASN A 300 21.75 3.38 12.09
CA ASN A 300 23.06 3.04 12.65
C ASN A 300 23.40 1.58 12.35
N VAL A 301 24.28 1.36 11.37
CA VAL A 301 24.93 0.06 11.16
C VAL A 301 26.05 -0.08 12.19
N ASP A 302 25.85 -0.96 13.16
CA ASP A 302 26.80 -1.23 14.23
C ASP A 302 28.10 -1.83 13.66
N ILE A 303 29.17 -1.04 13.63
CA ILE A 303 30.48 -1.39 13.09
C ILE A 303 31.53 -0.93 14.11
N ASN A 304 32.28 -1.89 14.67
CA ASN A 304 33.38 -1.62 15.58
C ASN A 304 34.72 -2.02 14.93
N PRO A 305 35.51 -1.08 14.38
CA PRO A 305 36.82 -1.38 13.80
C PRO A 305 37.80 -2.08 14.77
N SER A 306 37.56 -1.97 16.08
CA SER A 306 38.37 -2.59 17.14
C SER A 306 38.17 -4.11 17.26
N ASP A 307 37.07 -4.65 16.73
CA ASP A 307 36.75 -6.08 16.77
C ASP A 307 37.69 -6.87 15.83
N THR A 308 38.82 -7.30 16.38
CA THR A 308 39.84 -8.08 15.65
C THR A 308 39.74 -9.59 15.83
N CYS A 309 38.91 -10.06 16.76
CA CYS A 309 38.61 -11.46 17.04
C CYS A 309 37.11 -11.67 17.29
N PHE A 310 36.63 -12.91 17.28
CA PHE A 310 35.22 -13.24 17.56
C PHE A 310 35.06 -14.13 18.81
N TRP A 311 33.93 -13.99 19.50
CA TRP A 311 33.51 -14.86 20.61
C TRP A 311 32.54 -15.94 20.13
N ASP A 312 32.53 -17.11 20.79
CA ASP A 312 31.66 -18.26 20.48
C ASP A 312 31.61 -18.65 19.00
N ASN A 313 30.55 -18.27 18.28
CA ASN A 313 30.35 -18.48 16.84
C ASN A 313 30.47 -17.17 16.03
N GLY A 314 30.61 -16.02 16.69
CA GLY A 314 30.80 -14.71 16.06
C GLY A 314 29.52 -14.00 15.63
N ASN A 315 28.37 -14.31 16.24
CA ASN A 315 27.11 -13.59 16.04
C ASN A 315 27.18 -12.11 16.45
N GLN A 316 27.87 -11.82 17.56
CA GLN A 316 28.13 -10.46 18.06
C GLN A 316 29.32 -9.76 17.39
N TYR A 317 29.98 -10.37 16.39
CA TYR A 317 31.12 -9.74 15.73
C TYR A 317 30.68 -8.52 14.89
N ARG A 318 31.32 -7.36 15.09
CA ARG A 318 31.02 -6.11 14.37
C ARG A 318 32.21 -5.51 13.62
N GLY A 319 33.34 -6.23 13.54
CA GLY A 319 34.56 -5.74 12.88
C GLY A 319 34.49 -5.62 11.36
N ILE A 320 35.53 -5.02 10.78
CA ILE A 320 35.59 -4.59 9.37
C ILE A 320 36.28 -5.60 8.43
N LYS A 321 36.40 -6.87 8.82
CA LYS A 321 37.02 -7.91 7.99
C LYS A 321 36.13 -8.25 6.79
N ASP A 322 36.69 -8.26 5.59
CA ASP A 322 36.00 -8.36 4.29
C ASP A 322 36.54 -9.48 3.39
N LYS A 323 37.26 -10.46 3.94
CA LYS A 323 37.90 -11.55 3.18
C LYS A 323 37.68 -12.93 3.80
N SER A 324 37.50 -13.93 2.93
CA SER A 324 37.43 -15.33 3.31
C SER A 324 38.78 -15.89 3.77
N ILE A 325 38.78 -17.08 4.37
CA ILE A 325 40.00 -17.82 4.73
C ILE A 325 40.89 -18.14 3.52
N ASN A 326 40.31 -18.21 2.32
CA ASN A 326 41.04 -18.42 1.06
C ASN A 326 41.50 -17.10 0.42
N GLY A 327 41.41 -15.97 1.13
CA GLY A 327 41.81 -14.64 0.66
C GLY A 327 40.85 -14.00 -0.35
N LYS A 328 39.71 -14.62 -0.67
CA LYS A 328 38.73 -14.06 -1.60
C LYS A 328 37.99 -12.88 -0.97
N PRO A 329 37.72 -11.79 -1.71
CA PRO A 329 36.93 -10.67 -1.20
C PRO A 329 35.46 -11.08 -1.02
N CYS A 330 34.87 -10.63 0.08
CA CYS A 330 33.46 -10.80 0.37
C CYS A 330 32.60 -9.87 -0.52
N LEU A 331 31.47 -10.38 -1.01
CA LEU A 331 30.46 -9.60 -1.72
C LEU A 331 29.57 -8.83 -0.73
N LYS A 332 29.09 -7.65 -1.17
CA LYS A 332 28.10 -6.85 -0.41
C LYS A 332 26.83 -7.68 -0.22
N TRP A 333 26.33 -7.78 1.01
CA TRP A 333 25.22 -8.68 1.36
C TRP A 333 23.95 -8.42 0.53
N SER A 334 23.64 -7.15 0.27
CA SER A 334 22.55 -6.68 -0.59
C SER A 334 22.61 -7.17 -2.05
N LYS A 335 23.77 -7.60 -2.55
CA LYS A 335 23.93 -8.14 -3.91
C LYS A 335 23.65 -9.64 -4.04
N VAL A 336 23.52 -10.35 -2.90
CA VAL A 336 23.45 -11.83 -2.86
C VAL A 336 22.20 -12.32 -2.12
N LEU A 337 21.78 -11.60 -1.07
CA LEU A 337 20.53 -11.83 -0.37
C LEU A 337 19.37 -11.19 -1.14
N ARG A 338 18.19 -11.84 -1.13
CA ARG A 338 16.93 -11.28 -1.67
C ARG A 338 16.28 -10.29 -0.69
N GLU A 339 16.75 -10.26 0.54
CA GLU A 339 16.21 -9.45 1.64
C GLU A 339 17.24 -9.37 2.78
N ILE A 340 17.34 -8.22 3.44
CA ILE A 340 18.20 -8.03 4.61
C ILE A 340 17.36 -8.23 5.88
N THR A 341 17.65 -9.28 6.64
CA THR A 341 16.96 -9.58 7.92
C THR A 341 17.67 -9.03 9.15
N HIS A 342 18.94 -8.62 9.01
CA HIS A 342 19.81 -8.13 10.09
C HIS A 342 20.53 -6.84 9.69
N ILE A 343 20.44 -5.79 10.52
CA ILE A 343 20.85 -4.42 10.14
C ILE A 343 22.37 -4.29 9.96
N GLU A 344 23.15 -5.10 10.67
CA GLU A 344 24.61 -5.17 10.54
C GLU A 344 25.11 -5.68 9.18
N LEU A 345 24.22 -6.19 8.32
CA LEU A 345 24.51 -6.59 6.94
C LEU A 345 24.32 -5.42 5.95
N ALA A 346 23.59 -4.38 6.34
CA ALA A 346 23.29 -3.24 5.48
C ALA A 346 24.53 -2.39 5.21
N ASN A 347 24.60 -1.83 3.99
CA ASN A 347 25.66 -0.97 3.49
C ASN A 347 27.11 -1.50 3.55
N ASN A 348 27.35 -2.80 3.74
CA ASN A 348 28.71 -3.34 3.83
C ASN A 348 28.87 -4.76 3.24
N ASN A 349 30.13 -5.20 3.13
CA ASN A 349 30.53 -6.55 2.71
C ASN A 349 31.33 -7.28 3.81
N TYR A 350 31.23 -6.86 5.06
CA TYR A 350 32.01 -7.42 6.16
C TYR A 350 31.49 -8.80 6.55
N CYS A 351 32.39 -9.64 7.05
CA CYS A 351 32.10 -10.97 7.57
C CYS A 351 31.18 -10.90 8.79
N ARG A 352 30.10 -11.69 8.78
CA ARG A 352 29.06 -11.70 9.82
C ARG A 352 28.57 -13.13 10.04
N ASN A 353 27.84 -13.38 11.14
CA ASN A 353 27.18 -14.66 11.40
C ASN A 353 25.95 -14.45 12.30
N PRO A 354 24.98 -13.61 11.89
CA PRO A 354 23.95 -13.08 12.78
C PRO A 354 23.08 -14.19 13.41
N ASP A 355 22.69 -15.19 12.62
CA ASP A 355 21.88 -16.33 13.06
C ASP A 355 22.69 -17.44 13.77
N ALA A 356 23.99 -17.21 14.03
CA ALA A 356 24.93 -18.22 14.54
C ALA A 356 24.96 -19.54 13.74
N SER A 357 24.60 -19.49 12.45
CA SER A 357 24.40 -20.64 11.55
C SER A 357 25.69 -21.36 11.16
N GLN A 358 26.83 -20.68 11.29
CA GLN A 358 28.17 -21.23 11.09
C GLN A 358 28.98 -21.21 12.40
N SER A 359 30.11 -21.91 12.42
CA SER A 359 31.02 -21.96 13.57
C SER A 359 31.88 -20.70 13.76
N LYS A 360 31.96 -19.82 12.75
CA LYS A 360 32.65 -18.52 12.80
C LYS A 360 32.06 -17.52 11.79
N PRO A 361 32.39 -16.22 11.85
CA PRO A 361 31.98 -15.23 10.84
C PRO A 361 32.33 -15.66 9.42
N TRP A 362 31.42 -15.39 8.49
CA TRP A 362 31.50 -15.85 7.10
C TRP A 362 30.96 -14.78 6.14
N CYS A 363 31.12 -15.02 4.84
CA CYS A 363 30.55 -14.18 3.80
C CYS A 363 30.33 -14.97 2.50
N TYR A 364 29.64 -14.36 1.54
CA TYR A 364 29.54 -14.87 0.16
C TYR A 364 30.71 -14.36 -0.69
N VAL A 365 31.33 -15.24 -1.46
CA VAL A 365 32.47 -14.90 -2.34
C VAL A 365 32.11 -14.81 -3.82
N ASP A 366 30.93 -15.29 -4.22
CA ASP A 366 30.44 -15.26 -5.60
C ASP A 366 28.91 -15.09 -5.70
N LYS A 367 28.41 -14.88 -6.92
CA LYS A 367 26.97 -14.71 -7.20
C LYS A 367 26.19 -16.03 -7.11
N GLN A 368 26.87 -17.16 -7.13
CA GLN A 368 26.33 -18.51 -6.98
C GLN A 368 26.03 -18.85 -5.51
N LYS A 369 26.26 -17.90 -4.59
CA LYS A 369 26.03 -18.01 -3.14
C LYS A 369 26.98 -18.99 -2.45
N THR A 370 28.19 -19.16 -2.96
CA THR A 370 29.25 -19.90 -2.27
C THR A 370 29.58 -19.20 -0.95
N VAL A 371 29.30 -19.90 0.15
CA VAL A 371 29.64 -19.48 1.52
C VAL A 371 31.09 -19.86 1.80
N GLU A 372 31.91 -18.90 2.21
CA GLU A 372 33.23 -19.17 2.79
C GLU A 372 33.36 -18.54 4.17
N LEU A 373 33.96 -19.29 5.10
CA LEU A 373 34.27 -18.81 6.43
C LEU A 373 35.44 -17.81 6.38
N CYS A 374 35.40 -16.77 7.20
CA CYS A 374 36.41 -15.70 7.16
C CYS A 374 37.65 -15.97 8.01
N ASP A 375 38.76 -15.30 7.67
CA ASP A 375 39.99 -15.33 8.46
C ASP A 375 39.92 -14.35 9.64
N ILE A 376 39.24 -14.79 10.70
CA ILE A 376 39.09 -14.06 11.96
C ILE A 376 39.46 -15.03 13.09
N PRO A 377 40.39 -14.68 14.00
CA PRO A 377 40.76 -15.53 15.12
C PRO A 377 39.68 -15.55 16.19
N LYS A 378 39.57 -16.64 16.96
CA LYS A 378 38.65 -16.71 18.10
C LYS A 378 39.31 -16.09 19.33
N CYS A 379 38.59 -15.22 20.05
CA CYS A 379 39.16 -14.51 21.20
C CYS A 379 39.57 -15.46 22.34
N SER A 380 38.91 -16.62 22.47
CA SER A 380 39.23 -17.67 23.45
C SER A 380 40.64 -18.26 23.27
N ASP A 381 41.20 -18.22 22.07
CA ASP A 381 42.50 -18.86 21.78
C ASP A 381 43.65 -18.11 22.48
N LYS A 382 43.41 -16.87 22.93
CA LYS A 382 44.33 -16.11 23.79
C LYS A 382 44.11 -16.32 25.30
N MET A 383 42.98 -16.93 25.72
CA MET A 383 42.70 -17.18 27.14
C MET A 383 43.58 -18.29 27.73
N TRP A 384 44.04 -19.24 26.91
CA TRP A 384 45.00 -20.27 27.38
C TRP A 384 46.30 -19.67 27.92
N PHE A 385 46.78 -18.55 27.35
CA PHE A 385 47.95 -17.85 27.90
C PHE A 385 47.66 -17.27 29.30
N VAL A 386 46.49 -16.69 29.52
CA VAL A 386 46.08 -16.17 30.84
C VAL A 386 45.95 -17.31 31.86
N ILE A 387 45.36 -18.44 31.46
CA ILE A 387 45.24 -19.64 32.31
C ILE A 387 46.63 -20.22 32.64
N ILE A 388 47.53 -20.33 31.66
CA ILE A 388 48.91 -20.78 31.88
C ILE A 388 49.65 -19.82 32.82
N CYS A 389 49.56 -18.50 32.63
CA CYS A 389 50.16 -17.53 33.54
C CYS A 389 49.59 -17.62 34.96
N ALA A 390 48.28 -17.81 35.11
CA ALA A 390 47.62 -18.00 36.41
C ALA A 390 48.04 -19.32 37.08
N LEU A 391 48.16 -20.42 36.32
CA LEU A 391 48.67 -21.70 36.81
C LEU A 391 50.14 -21.61 37.22
N ILE A 392 50.98 -20.91 36.45
CA ILE A 392 52.39 -20.66 36.81
C ILE A 392 52.46 -19.82 38.10
N LEU A 393 51.67 -18.75 38.23
CA LEU A 393 51.59 -17.97 39.47
C LEU A 393 51.10 -18.81 40.66
N PHE A 394 50.12 -19.70 40.45
CA PHE A 394 49.64 -20.62 41.47
C PHE A 394 50.70 -21.66 41.86
N LEU A 395 51.45 -22.20 40.90
CA LEU A 395 52.57 -23.13 41.16
C LEU A 395 53.73 -22.43 41.88
N MET A 396 54.05 -21.19 41.51
CA MET A 396 55.09 -20.38 42.18
C MET A 396 54.69 -20.00 43.60
N THR A 397 53.43 -19.61 43.83
CA THR A 397 52.94 -19.30 45.18
C THR A 397 52.78 -20.55 46.06
N THR A 398 52.34 -21.69 45.52
CA THR A 398 52.32 -22.96 46.27
C THR A 398 53.72 -23.52 46.52
N MET A 399 54.68 -23.36 45.60
CA MET A 399 56.11 -23.61 45.85
C MET A 399 56.64 -22.72 46.97
N PHE A 400 56.35 -21.41 46.94
CA PHE A 400 56.77 -20.49 47.99
C PHE A 400 56.16 -20.82 49.36
N ILE A 401 54.86 -21.13 49.41
CA ILE A 401 54.17 -21.57 50.63
C ILE A 401 54.73 -22.91 51.12
N THR A 402 54.98 -23.88 50.25
CA THR A 402 55.57 -25.17 50.66
C THR A 402 57.01 -25.02 51.14
N ILE A 403 57.82 -24.14 50.55
CA ILE A 403 59.14 -23.76 51.08
C ILE A 403 58.98 -23.11 52.47
N LEU A 404 58.09 -22.13 52.65
CA LEU A 404 57.83 -21.51 53.97
C LEU A 404 57.32 -22.52 55.01
N VAL A 405 56.49 -23.47 54.62
CA VAL A 405 55.98 -24.54 55.49
C VAL A 405 57.07 -25.56 55.78
N CYS A 406 57.94 -25.92 54.84
CA CYS A 406 59.10 -26.78 55.08
C CYS A 406 60.13 -26.09 55.98
N CYS A 407 60.43 -24.81 55.77
CA CYS A 407 61.24 -24.01 56.70
C CYS A 407 60.59 -23.92 58.09
N LYS A 408 59.26 -23.79 58.20
CA LYS A 408 58.55 -23.87 59.48
C LYS A 408 58.52 -25.28 60.08
N LYS A 409 58.48 -26.34 59.27
CA LYS A 409 58.40 -27.75 59.71
C LYS A 409 59.76 -28.27 60.16
N MET A 410 60.84 -27.95 59.45
CA MET A 410 62.22 -28.14 59.93
C MET A 410 62.47 -27.34 61.23
N ARG A 411 61.77 -26.22 61.43
CA ARG A 411 61.80 -25.42 62.68
C ARG A 411 60.75 -25.83 63.73
N ARG A 412 59.91 -26.85 63.46
CA ARG A 412 58.83 -27.37 64.35
C ARG A 412 58.81 -28.90 64.49
N GLN A 413 59.80 -29.62 63.98
CA GLN A 413 60.06 -31.03 64.34
C GLN A 413 60.87 -31.19 65.63
N SER A 414 60.98 -30.12 66.42
CA SER A 414 61.14 -30.21 67.86
C SER A 414 59.77 -30.02 68.52
N VAL A 415 59.48 -30.81 69.56
CA VAL A 415 58.24 -30.80 70.39
C VAL A 415 57.02 -31.59 69.84
N SER A 416 57.17 -32.91 69.87
CA SER A 416 56.34 -33.88 70.63
C SER A 416 54.80 -33.93 70.51
N ASN A 417 54.33 -35.01 69.87
CA ASN A 417 53.64 -36.17 70.48
C ASN A 417 52.26 -36.11 71.21
N ILE A 418 51.32 -36.86 70.60
CA ILE A 418 50.44 -37.95 71.13
C ILE A 418 49.30 -37.59 72.14
N GLN A 419 48.18 -38.33 71.97
CA GLN A 419 47.06 -38.65 72.91
C GLN A 419 45.79 -37.78 72.81
N ASN A 420 44.56 -38.30 72.90
CA ASN A 420 43.97 -39.63 72.54
C ASN A 420 42.43 -39.57 72.75
N ILE A 421 41.65 -40.54 72.21
CA ILE A 421 40.35 -41.06 72.77
C ILE A 421 39.11 -40.10 72.73
N THR A 422 37.84 -40.45 72.39
CA THR A 422 37.12 -41.61 71.76
C THR A 422 35.62 -41.24 71.47
N VAL A 423 35.04 -41.75 70.35
CA VAL A 423 33.63 -42.21 70.01
C VAL A 423 32.33 -41.69 70.73
N PRO A 424 31.06 -41.95 70.24
CA PRO A 424 30.59 -42.60 69.00
C PRO A 424 29.33 -42.01 68.26
N ASN A 425 29.11 -42.54 67.04
CA ASN A 425 27.85 -43.12 66.49
C ASN A 425 26.77 -42.37 65.65
N VAL A 426 26.22 -43.19 64.74
CA VAL A 426 24.81 -43.28 64.22
C VAL A 426 24.39 -42.46 62.98
N ASP A 427 24.29 -43.20 61.86
CA ASP A 427 23.17 -43.25 60.88
C ASP A 427 22.73 -42.01 60.05
N LYS A 428 22.13 -42.13 58.84
CA LYS A 428 21.87 -43.26 57.92
C LYS A 428 21.63 -42.75 56.48
N ASN A 429 21.68 -43.68 55.53
CA ASN A 429 21.39 -43.53 54.10
C ASN A 429 20.02 -42.89 53.77
N ILE A 430 19.92 -42.24 52.60
CA ILE A 430 18.68 -42.18 51.80
C ILE A 430 18.99 -42.50 50.31
N TYR A 431 18.21 -43.43 49.75
CA TYR A 431 18.15 -43.86 48.32
C TYR A 431 17.56 -42.72 47.43
N GLY A 432 17.51 -42.72 46.10
CA GLY A 432 17.57 -43.76 45.06
C GLY A 432 16.43 -43.56 44.03
N ASN A 433 16.70 -43.78 42.74
CA ASN A 433 15.84 -43.57 41.55
C ASN A 433 14.30 -43.76 41.67
N SER A 434 13.50 -42.95 40.94
CA SER A 434 12.81 -43.37 39.67
C SER A 434 11.69 -42.45 39.11
N ARG A 435 11.80 -42.13 37.81
CA ARG A 435 10.78 -42.03 36.71
C ARG A 435 9.40 -41.30 36.81
N HIS A 436 9.08 -40.66 35.67
CA HIS A 436 7.76 -40.43 35.01
C HIS A 436 6.79 -39.29 35.43
N SER A 437 6.57 -38.34 34.52
CA SER A 437 5.23 -37.91 34.03
C SER A 437 5.35 -36.92 32.84
N SER A 438 4.31 -36.82 32.01
CA SER A 438 4.27 -36.07 30.72
C SER A 438 3.52 -34.72 30.83
N PRO A 439 3.67 -33.78 29.89
CA PRO A 439 2.74 -32.66 29.69
C PRO A 439 1.69 -32.95 28.59
N ILE A 440 0.63 -32.12 28.57
CA ILE A 440 -0.60 -32.29 27.77
C ILE A 440 -0.65 -31.27 26.62
N GLU A 441 -1.08 -31.69 25.43
CA GLU A 441 -1.50 -30.82 24.33
C GLU A 441 -3.04 -30.69 24.26
N MET A 442 -3.55 -29.60 23.70
CA MET A 442 -4.99 -29.38 23.48
C MET A 442 -5.29 -28.85 22.07
N THR A 443 -6.22 -29.51 21.39
CA THR A 443 -6.55 -29.26 19.97
C THR A 443 -8.06 -29.13 19.78
N SER A 444 -8.47 -28.31 18.80
CA SER A 444 -9.77 -28.37 18.10
C SER A 444 -11.06 -28.07 18.91
N LEU A 445 -11.67 -26.91 18.63
CA LEU A 445 -13.08 -26.62 18.94
C LEU A 445 -13.94 -26.53 17.68
N LEU A 446 -14.69 -27.61 17.37
CA LEU A 446 -15.90 -27.59 16.55
C LEU A 446 -16.83 -28.75 16.93
N ALA A 447 -17.81 -28.51 17.82
CA ALA A 447 -19.10 -29.22 17.85
C ALA A 447 -20.16 -28.51 18.73
N THR A 448 -21.22 -28.05 18.06
CA THR A 448 -22.61 -27.81 18.48
C THR A 448 -23.14 -28.13 19.89
N ASN A 449 -23.95 -27.18 20.40
CA ASN A 449 -25.32 -27.32 20.93
C ASN A 449 -25.96 -25.91 20.95
N GLY A 450 -27.25 -25.64 20.77
CA GLY A 450 -28.47 -26.39 20.37
C GLY A 450 -29.60 -25.35 20.13
N MET A 451 -30.90 -25.62 19.88
CA MET A 451 -31.65 -26.85 19.57
C MET A 451 -33.07 -26.44 19.10
N SER A 452 -33.48 -26.76 17.85
CA SER A 452 -34.85 -26.52 17.32
C SER A 452 -35.29 -27.67 16.41
N ASN A 453 -36.44 -28.29 16.69
CA ASN A 453 -37.02 -29.33 15.85
C ASN A 453 -37.65 -28.74 14.58
N LEU A 454 -37.32 -29.29 13.41
CA LEU A 454 -38.26 -29.31 12.28
C LEU A 454 -38.02 -30.56 11.41
N HIS A 455 -39.04 -31.40 11.27
CA HIS A 455 -39.02 -32.54 10.38
C HIS A 455 -39.14 -32.08 8.91
N HIS A 456 -38.28 -32.61 8.04
CA HIS A 456 -38.59 -32.79 6.62
C HIS A 456 -37.95 -34.09 6.10
N PRO A 457 -38.47 -34.69 5.01
CA PRO A 457 -38.41 -36.13 4.82
C PRO A 457 -37.14 -36.56 4.10
N THR A 458 -36.61 -37.70 4.52
CA THR A 458 -35.58 -38.43 3.77
C THR A 458 -36.14 -38.90 2.44
N ASN A 459 -35.65 -38.36 1.33
CA ASN A 459 -35.84 -38.92 0.00
C ASN A 459 -34.44 -39.15 -0.61
N PRO A 460 -33.96 -40.40 -0.77
CA PRO A 460 -32.59 -40.68 -1.13
C PRO A 460 -32.36 -40.41 -2.63
N ARG A 461 -31.87 -39.21 -2.97
CA ARG A 461 -31.28 -38.95 -4.29
C ARG A 461 -29.91 -39.65 -4.34
N GLY A 462 -29.77 -40.62 -5.24
CA GLY A 462 -28.57 -41.46 -5.34
C GLY A 462 -27.30 -40.72 -5.77
N ASN A 463 -26.14 -41.28 -5.38
CA ASN A 463 -24.79 -40.73 -5.54
C ASN A 463 -24.54 -39.99 -6.87
N SER A 464 -24.51 -38.66 -6.84
CA SER A 464 -24.26 -37.81 -8.03
C SER A 464 -22.85 -37.99 -8.62
N ILE A 465 -21.87 -38.34 -7.78
CA ILE A 465 -20.49 -38.69 -8.18
C ILE A 465 -20.45 -39.75 -9.30
N MET A 466 -21.43 -40.66 -9.38
CA MET A 466 -21.45 -41.69 -10.43
C MET A 466 -21.84 -41.18 -11.83
N LYS A 467 -22.31 -39.93 -11.96
CA LYS A 467 -22.70 -39.34 -13.26
C LYS A 467 -21.61 -38.52 -13.94
N ILE A 468 -20.57 -38.10 -13.21
CA ILE A 468 -19.48 -37.29 -13.76
C ILE A 468 -18.47 -38.21 -14.47
N PRO A 469 -17.96 -37.84 -15.66
CA PRO A 469 -16.88 -38.58 -16.31
C PRO A 469 -15.65 -38.72 -15.40
N GLN A 470 -15.23 -39.96 -15.17
CA GLN A 470 -13.99 -40.27 -14.46
C GLN A 470 -12.86 -40.51 -15.47
N TYR A 471 -11.75 -39.80 -15.26
CA TYR A 471 -10.52 -39.90 -16.03
C TYR A 471 -9.40 -40.49 -15.17
N GLY A 472 -8.41 -41.11 -15.81
CA GLY A 472 -7.14 -41.45 -15.16
C GLY A 472 -6.15 -40.30 -15.27
N LEU A 473 -5.08 -40.34 -14.47
CA LEU A 473 -4.07 -39.27 -14.49
C LEU A 473 -3.34 -39.22 -15.84
N GLN A 474 -3.20 -40.35 -16.54
CA GLN A 474 -2.65 -40.43 -17.89
C GLN A 474 -3.49 -39.71 -18.96
N ASP A 475 -4.77 -39.45 -18.69
CA ASP A 475 -5.67 -38.74 -19.61
C ASP A 475 -5.53 -37.20 -19.46
N VAL A 476 -4.76 -36.73 -18.46
CA VAL A 476 -4.64 -35.31 -18.09
C VAL A 476 -3.16 -34.91 -18.04
N LYS A 477 -2.74 -34.01 -18.94
CA LYS A 477 -1.40 -33.42 -18.91
C LYS A 477 -1.46 -32.02 -18.29
N PHE A 478 -0.75 -31.82 -17.18
CA PHE A 478 -0.56 -30.51 -16.56
C PHE A 478 0.36 -29.64 -17.43
N VAL A 479 0.03 -28.34 -17.58
CA VAL A 479 0.73 -27.41 -18.48
C VAL A 479 1.37 -26.26 -17.70
N GLU A 480 0.58 -25.43 -17.01
CA GLU A 480 1.07 -24.28 -16.23
C GLU A 480 0.24 -24.12 -14.94
N GLU A 481 0.86 -23.60 -13.88
CA GLU A 481 0.16 -23.30 -12.63
C GLU A 481 -0.54 -21.93 -12.74
N LEU A 482 -1.85 -21.90 -12.47
CA LEU A 482 -2.71 -20.71 -12.57
C LEU A 482 -2.93 -20.02 -11.22
N GLY A 483 -2.65 -20.71 -10.12
CA GLY A 483 -2.74 -20.19 -8.76
C GLY A 483 -2.96 -21.28 -7.71
N GLU A 484 -3.06 -20.87 -6.44
CA GLU A 484 -3.37 -21.75 -5.33
C GLU A 484 -4.72 -21.39 -4.70
N GLY A 485 -5.43 -22.38 -4.18
CA GLY A 485 -6.72 -22.23 -3.54
C GLY A 485 -6.89 -23.10 -2.30
N ALA A 486 -8.07 -23.01 -1.67
CA ALA A 486 -8.35 -23.62 -0.36
C ALA A 486 -8.06 -25.13 -0.26
N PHE A 487 -8.18 -25.87 -1.37
CA PHE A 487 -7.90 -27.31 -1.45
C PHE A 487 -6.50 -27.65 -1.99
N GLY A 488 -5.86 -26.74 -2.70
CA GLY A 488 -4.63 -27.00 -3.45
C GLY A 488 -4.49 -26.16 -4.71
N LYS A 489 -3.60 -26.59 -5.59
CA LYS A 489 -3.18 -25.81 -6.76
C LYS A 489 -4.14 -26.00 -7.92
N VAL A 490 -4.31 -24.94 -8.70
CA VAL A 490 -5.07 -24.94 -9.94
C VAL A 490 -4.09 -24.80 -11.09
N TYR A 491 -4.21 -25.67 -12.08
CA TYR A 491 -3.37 -25.70 -13.26
C TYR A 491 -4.21 -25.55 -14.52
N LYS A 492 -3.60 -25.10 -15.61
CA LYS A 492 -4.07 -25.41 -16.95
C LYS A 492 -3.62 -26.80 -17.31
N GLY A 493 -4.46 -27.56 -18.01
CA GLY A 493 -4.13 -28.87 -18.52
C GLY A 493 -4.63 -29.10 -19.94
N GLU A 494 -4.07 -30.11 -20.60
CA GLU A 494 -4.64 -30.76 -21.77
C GLU A 494 -5.38 -32.03 -21.31
N LEU A 495 -6.69 -32.10 -21.54
CA LEU A 495 -7.48 -33.32 -21.38
C LEU A 495 -7.50 -34.07 -22.72
N PHE A 496 -7.08 -35.33 -22.70
CA PHE A 496 -7.13 -36.23 -23.85
C PHE A 496 -8.45 -36.98 -23.84
N GLN A 497 -9.32 -36.69 -24.81
CA GLN A 497 -10.61 -37.36 -24.95
C GLN A 497 -10.46 -38.74 -25.61
N LYS A 498 -11.44 -39.62 -25.39
CA LYS A 498 -11.45 -41.00 -25.91
C LYS A 498 -11.52 -41.09 -27.45
N ASN A 499 -11.90 -40.01 -28.12
CA ASN A 499 -11.87 -39.87 -29.58
C ASN A 499 -10.49 -39.42 -30.13
N GLY A 500 -9.50 -39.16 -29.26
CA GLY A 500 -8.18 -38.63 -29.62
C GLY A 500 -8.10 -37.11 -29.69
N GLU A 501 -9.20 -36.40 -29.45
CA GLU A 501 -9.25 -34.94 -29.41
C GLU A 501 -8.63 -34.40 -28.11
N LYS A 502 -8.07 -33.18 -28.18
CA LYS A 502 -7.51 -32.48 -27.02
C LYS A 502 -8.35 -31.27 -26.68
N THR A 503 -8.61 -31.06 -25.39
CA THR A 503 -9.32 -29.88 -24.91
C THR A 503 -8.53 -29.25 -23.75
N PHE A 504 -8.41 -27.93 -23.74
CA PHE A 504 -7.82 -27.22 -22.60
C PHE A 504 -8.80 -27.22 -21.42
N VAL A 505 -8.29 -27.54 -20.24
CA VAL A 505 -9.06 -27.64 -19.00
C VAL A 505 -8.36 -26.90 -17.87
N ALA A 506 -9.14 -26.43 -16.89
CA ALA A 506 -8.63 -26.00 -15.60
C ALA A 506 -8.68 -27.20 -14.62
N VAL A 507 -7.51 -27.57 -14.08
CA VAL A 507 -7.32 -28.74 -13.22
C VAL A 507 -7.13 -28.26 -11.78
N LYS A 508 -8.17 -28.40 -10.95
CA LYS A 508 -8.12 -28.11 -9.51
C LYS A 508 -7.64 -29.37 -8.78
N ALA A 509 -6.36 -29.40 -8.41
CA ALA A 509 -5.71 -30.54 -7.77
C ALA A 509 -5.69 -30.37 -6.24
N LEU A 510 -6.10 -31.41 -5.52
CA LEU A 510 -6.00 -31.48 -4.07
C LEU A 510 -4.53 -31.64 -3.64
N LYS A 511 -4.10 -30.95 -2.56
CA LYS A 511 -2.73 -31.08 -2.04
C LYS A 511 -2.41 -32.52 -1.63
N GLU A 512 -1.18 -32.95 -1.89
CA GLU A 512 -0.60 -34.15 -1.28
C GLU A 512 -0.74 -34.10 0.25
N ASN A 513 -1.08 -35.24 0.86
CA ASN A 513 -1.31 -35.36 2.30
C ASN A 513 -2.47 -34.48 2.85
N ALA A 514 -3.42 -34.05 2.02
CA ALA A 514 -4.62 -33.34 2.48
C ALA A 514 -5.37 -34.13 3.56
N SER A 515 -5.79 -33.43 4.64
CA SER A 515 -6.44 -34.06 5.79
C SER A 515 -7.73 -34.81 5.40
N PRO A 516 -8.17 -35.85 6.15
CA PRO A 516 -9.42 -36.55 5.85
C PRO A 516 -10.64 -35.64 5.74
N LYS A 517 -10.67 -34.55 6.55
CA LYS A 517 -11.69 -33.50 6.45
C LYS A 517 -11.59 -32.75 5.12
N THR A 518 -10.41 -32.33 4.72
CA THR A 518 -10.16 -31.63 3.44
C THR A 518 -10.54 -32.51 2.25
N GLN A 519 -10.23 -33.81 2.29
CA GLN A 519 -10.66 -34.79 1.28
C GLN A 519 -12.19 -34.95 1.24
N GLN A 520 -12.86 -34.99 2.40
CA GLN A 520 -14.32 -35.06 2.47
C GLN A 520 -14.99 -33.79 1.95
N ASP A 521 -14.45 -32.62 2.29
CA ASP A 521 -14.96 -31.33 1.83
C ASP A 521 -14.76 -31.18 0.30
N PHE A 522 -13.64 -31.67 -0.26
CA PHE A 522 -13.40 -31.74 -1.72
C PHE A 522 -14.39 -32.66 -2.44
N ARG A 523 -14.72 -33.83 -1.87
CA ARG A 523 -15.75 -34.73 -2.43
C ARG A 523 -17.16 -34.12 -2.36
N ARG A 524 -17.48 -33.41 -1.26
CA ARG A 524 -18.76 -32.70 -1.11
C ARG A 524 -18.89 -31.56 -2.12
N GLU A 525 -17.80 -30.84 -2.40
CA GLU A 525 -17.75 -29.82 -3.45
C GLU A 525 -18.08 -30.44 -4.83
N ILE A 526 -17.47 -31.58 -5.19
CA ILE A 526 -17.81 -32.34 -6.41
C ILE A 526 -19.30 -32.68 -6.45
N GLU A 527 -19.88 -33.21 -5.36
CA GLU A 527 -21.31 -33.56 -5.30
C GLU A 527 -22.21 -32.35 -5.58
N LEU A 528 -21.89 -31.18 -5.01
CA LEU A 528 -22.66 -29.95 -5.15
C LEU A 528 -22.60 -29.36 -6.58
N ILE A 529 -21.43 -29.36 -7.21
CA ILE A 529 -21.24 -28.77 -8.54
C ILE A 529 -21.57 -29.71 -9.71
N SER A 530 -21.67 -31.03 -9.44
CA SER A 530 -21.87 -32.07 -10.47
C SER A 530 -23.10 -31.91 -11.35
N ASP A 531 -24.20 -31.41 -10.78
CA ASP A 531 -25.48 -31.23 -11.46
C ASP A 531 -25.64 -29.79 -12.04
N LEU A 532 -24.69 -28.87 -11.78
CA LEU A 532 -24.74 -27.49 -12.27
C LEU A 532 -24.27 -27.39 -13.73
N LYS A 533 -25.16 -26.95 -14.62
CA LYS A 533 -24.90 -26.80 -16.06
C LYS A 533 -25.62 -25.58 -16.62
N HIS A 534 -24.86 -24.54 -16.94
CA HIS A 534 -25.39 -23.29 -17.50
C HIS A 534 -24.32 -22.59 -18.36
N THR A 535 -24.73 -21.79 -19.35
CA THR A 535 -23.81 -21.05 -20.23
C THR A 535 -22.90 -20.08 -19.47
N ASN A 536 -23.34 -19.61 -18.31
CA ASN A 536 -22.65 -18.60 -17.51
C ASN A 536 -22.19 -19.11 -16.13
N ILE A 537 -22.05 -20.43 -15.98
CA ILE A 537 -21.43 -21.10 -14.83
C ILE A 537 -20.29 -21.98 -15.36
N VAL A 538 -19.12 -21.92 -14.74
CA VAL A 538 -17.98 -22.77 -15.10
C VAL A 538 -18.33 -24.23 -14.79
N CYS A 539 -18.46 -25.03 -15.84
CA CYS A 539 -18.93 -26.41 -15.74
C CYS A 539 -17.79 -27.38 -15.42
N ILE A 540 -18.05 -28.34 -14.53
CA ILE A 540 -17.17 -29.50 -14.33
C ILE A 540 -17.31 -30.48 -15.50
N LEU A 541 -16.19 -30.80 -16.14
CA LEU A 541 -16.09 -31.71 -17.27
C LEU A 541 -15.76 -33.15 -16.83
N GLY A 542 -15.06 -33.30 -15.70
CA GLY A 542 -14.65 -34.60 -15.19
C GLY A 542 -13.93 -34.55 -13.85
N VAL A 543 -13.56 -35.72 -13.34
CA VAL A 543 -12.77 -35.88 -12.11
C VAL A 543 -11.73 -36.99 -12.24
N VAL A 544 -10.61 -36.86 -11.53
CA VAL A 544 -9.63 -37.92 -11.29
C VAL A 544 -9.71 -38.27 -9.80
N LEU A 545 -10.25 -39.45 -9.49
CA LEU A 545 -10.54 -39.88 -8.10
C LEU A 545 -9.90 -41.22 -7.69
N LYS A 546 -9.21 -41.90 -8.61
CA LYS A 546 -8.63 -43.24 -8.39
C LYS A 546 -7.17 -43.20 -7.95
N GLU A 547 -6.47 -42.14 -8.33
CA GLU A 547 -5.02 -41.95 -8.16
C GLU A 547 -4.79 -40.52 -7.65
N GLU A 548 -3.74 -40.31 -6.85
CA GLU A 548 -3.35 -38.98 -6.41
C GLU A 548 -2.45 -38.28 -7.46
N PRO A 549 -2.54 -36.95 -7.61
CA PRO A 549 -3.41 -36.03 -6.89
C PRO A 549 -4.88 -36.12 -7.35
N LEU A 550 -5.82 -36.08 -6.40
CA LEU A 550 -7.25 -36.03 -6.73
C LEU A 550 -7.57 -34.71 -7.43
N CYS A 551 -8.21 -34.77 -8.60
CA CYS A 551 -8.45 -33.59 -9.44
C CYS A 551 -9.92 -33.40 -9.81
N MET A 552 -10.35 -32.14 -9.87
CA MET A 552 -11.54 -31.72 -10.63
C MET A 552 -11.09 -31.07 -11.93
N LEU A 553 -11.74 -31.43 -13.03
CA LEU A 553 -11.46 -30.92 -14.38
C LEU A 553 -12.61 -30.02 -14.81
N PHE A 554 -12.31 -28.75 -15.07
CA PHE A 554 -13.27 -27.74 -15.50
C PHE A 554 -12.92 -27.24 -16.91
N GLU A 555 -13.87 -26.58 -17.55
CA GLU A 555 -13.57 -25.80 -18.75
C GLU A 555 -12.55 -24.68 -18.46
N TYR A 556 -11.64 -24.45 -19.41
CA TYR A 556 -10.63 -23.40 -19.31
C TYR A 556 -11.13 -22.09 -19.93
N MET A 557 -10.93 -20.98 -19.23
CA MET A 557 -11.35 -19.64 -19.65
C MET A 557 -10.10 -18.82 -20.03
N SER A 558 -10.02 -18.42 -21.29
CA SER A 558 -8.80 -17.93 -21.95
C SER A 558 -8.29 -16.56 -21.49
N HIS A 559 -9.16 -15.71 -20.94
CA HIS A 559 -8.85 -14.33 -20.56
C HIS A 559 -8.74 -14.12 -19.03
N GLY A 560 -8.68 -15.20 -18.24
CA GLY A 560 -8.53 -15.10 -16.79
C GLY A 560 -9.80 -14.64 -16.08
N ASP A 561 -9.64 -13.92 -14.98
CA ASP A 561 -10.77 -13.37 -14.21
C ASP A 561 -11.23 -12.00 -14.72
N LEU A 562 -12.47 -11.66 -14.40
CA LEU A 562 -13.12 -10.44 -14.86
C LEU A 562 -12.51 -9.18 -14.24
N HIS A 563 -11.89 -9.27 -13.06
CA HIS A 563 -11.26 -8.11 -12.42
C HIS A 563 -10.02 -7.67 -13.21
N GLU A 564 -9.10 -8.60 -13.53
CA GLU A 564 -7.97 -8.34 -14.42
C GLU A 564 -8.42 -7.96 -15.84
N TYR A 565 -9.50 -8.56 -16.35
CA TYR A 565 -10.06 -8.20 -17.65
C TYR A 565 -10.60 -6.76 -17.70
N LEU A 566 -11.25 -6.28 -16.64
CA LEU A 566 -11.75 -4.92 -16.54
C LEU A 566 -10.59 -3.90 -16.48
N ILE A 567 -9.58 -4.14 -15.63
CA ILE A 567 -8.42 -3.27 -15.50
C ILE A 567 -7.66 -3.16 -16.83
N SER A 568 -7.37 -4.30 -17.47
CA SER A 568 -6.63 -4.38 -18.74
C SER A 568 -7.39 -3.82 -19.96
N ASN A 569 -8.67 -3.45 -19.80
CA ASN A 569 -9.48 -2.75 -20.79
C ASN A 569 -9.95 -1.35 -20.33
N SER A 570 -9.33 -0.81 -19.27
CA SER A 570 -9.64 0.51 -18.73
C SER A 570 -9.03 1.67 -19.55
N PRO A 571 -9.57 2.90 -19.40
CA PRO A 571 -9.00 4.12 -20.02
C PRO A 571 -7.53 4.37 -19.67
N ASN A 572 -7.07 3.93 -18.49
CA ASN A 572 -5.68 4.05 -18.07
C ASN A 572 -4.72 3.20 -18.93
N GLU A 573 -5.22 2.08 -19.47
CA GLU A 573 -4.51 1.19 -20.41
C GLU A 573 -4.72 1.59 -21.89
N GLY A 574 -5.27 2.79 -22.14
CA GLY A 574 -5.55 3.29 -23.49
C GLY A 574 -6.69 2.56 -24.22
N LYS A 575 -7.51 1.77 -23.50
CA LYS A 575 -8.66 1.03 -24.03
C LYS A 575 -9.96 1.52 -23.38
N TYR A 576 -11.09 1.02 -23.85
CA TYR A 576 -12.39 1.27 -23.22
C TYR A 576 -13.35 0.15 -23.56
N LEU A 577 -14.29 -0.11 -22.64
CA LEU A 577 -15.45 -0.95 -22.89
C LEU A 577 -16.67 -0.07 -23.16
N SER A 578 -17.45 -0.44 -24.17
CA SER A 578 -18.69 0.23 -24.51
C SER A 578 -19.80 -0.07 -23.50
N GLN A 579 -20.80 0.80 -23.46
CA GLN A 579 -22.03 0.59 -22.67
C GLN A 579 -22.75 -0.73 -23.03
N GLN A 580 -22.63 -1.18 -24.28
CA GLN A 580 -23.19 -2.47 -24.72
C GLN A 580 -22.43 -3.65 -24.09
N GLN A 581 -21.09 -3.58 -24.03
CA GLN A 581 -20.24 -4.61 -23.44
C GLN A 581 -20.41 -4.69 -21.92
N PHE A 582 -20.50 -3.55 -21.22
CA PHE A 582 -20.81 -3.55 -19.78
C PHE A 582 -22.16 -4.22 -19.47
N LEU A 583 -23.21 -3.91 -20.25
CA LEU A 583 -24.51 -4.57 -20.11
C LEU A 583 -24.46 -6.06 -20.45
N PHE A 584 -23.62 -6.47 -21.42
CA PHE A 584 -23.43 -7.87 -21.79
C PHE A 584 -22.77 -8.68 -20.67
N ILE A 585 -21.68 -8.16 -20.08
CA ILE A 585 -21.01 -8.75 -18.91
C ILE A 585 -21.99 -8.83 -17.72
N SER A 586 -22.69 -7.72 -17.42
CA SER A 586 -23.65 -7.64 -16.31
C SER A 586 -24.78 -8.68 -16.45
N LEU A 587 -25.34 -8.81 -17.66
CA LEU A 587 -26.44 -9.73 -17.96
C LEU A 587 -26.01 -11.19 -17.79
N GLN A 588 -24.85 -11.58 -18.34
CA GLN A 588 -24.32 -12.94 -18.24
C GLN A 588 -24.16 -13.41 -16.79
N ILE A 589 -23.62 -12.55 -15.93
CA ILE A 589 -23.47 -12.85 -14.49
C ILE A 589 -24.85 -12.94 -13.81
N ALA A 590 -25.80 -12.07 -14.17
CA ALA A 590 -27.16 -12.15 -13.64
C ALA A 590 -27.87 -13.45 -14.04
N GLU A 591 -27.72 -13.90 -15.30
CA GLU A 591 -28.28 -15.17 -15.80
C GLU A 591 -27.64 -16.38 -15.11
N GLY A 592 -26.33 -16.34 -14.83
CA GLY A 592 -25.66 -17.32 -13.98
C GLY A 592 -26.20 -17.37 -12.55
N MET A 593 -26.38 -16.22 -11.91
CA MET A 593 -26.92 -16.14 -10.55
C MET A 593 -28.42 -16.51 -10.46
N GLU A 594 -29.21 -16.19 -11.48
CA GLU A 594 -30.59 -16.67 -11.62
C GLU A 594 -30.61 -18.21 -11.62
N TYR A 595 -29.77 -18.82 -12.46
CA TYR A 595 -29.61 -20.28 -12.50
C TYR A 595 -29.21 -20.87 -11.14
N LEU A 596 -28.19 -20.34 -10.47
CA LEU A 596 -27.75 -20.82 -9.15
C LEU A 596 -28.86 -20.68 -8.10
N SER A 597 -29.56 -19.56 -8.06
CA SER A 597 -30.65 -19.30 -7.10
C SER A 597 -31.82 -20.29 -7.27
N ASN A 598 -32.15 -20.64 -8.51
CA ASN A 598 -33.18 -21.64 -8.84
C ASN A 598 -32.76 -23.07 -8.46
N HIS A 599 -31.46 -23.33 -8.31
CA HIS A 599 -30.91 -24.60 -7.78
C HIS A 599 -30.69 -24.56 -6.26
N HIS A 600 -31.16 -23.50 -5.57
CA HIS A 600 -30.93 -23.23 -4.15
C HIS A 600 -29.44 -23.15 -3.75
N TYR A 601 -28.59 -22.78 -4.71
CA TYR A 601 -27.17 -22.54 -4.48
C TYR A 601 -26.95 -21.08 -4.08
N VAL A 602 -26.23 -20.85 -2.98
CA VAL A 602 -25.86 -19.53 -2.47
C VAL A 602 -24.34 -19.42 -2.54
N HIS A 603 -23.84 -18.46 -3.33
CA HIS A 603 -22.43 -18.33 -3.71
C HIS A 603 -21.55 -17.76 -2.58
N ARG A 604 -22.05 -16.78 -1.81
CA ARG A 604 -21.37 -16.18 -0.62
C ARG A 604 -20.11 -15.35 -0.89
N ASP A 605 -19.46 -15.51 -2.04
CA ASP A 605 -18.26 -14.80 -2.48
C ASP A 605 -18.38 -14.38 -3.95
N LEU A 606 -19.56 -13.88 -4.35
CA LEU A 606 -19.75 -13.34 -5.69
C LEU A 606 -19.00 -11.99 -5.81
N ALA A 607 -17.97 -11.97 -6.66
CA ALA A 607 -17.09 -10.82 -6.92
C ALA A 607 -16.55 -10.90 -8.36
N ALA A 608 -16.02 -9.81 -8.92
CA ALA A 608 -15.42 -9.85 -10.27
C ALA A 608 -14.25 -10.85 -10.37
N ARG A 609 -13.41 -10.97 -9.33
CA ARG A 609 -12.32 -11.99 -9.26
C ARG A 609 -12.80 -13.45 -9.36
N ASN A 610 -14.08 -13.72 -9.04
CA ASN A 610 -14.69 -15.05 -9.09
C ASN A 610 -15.59 -15.24 -10.33
N CYS A 611 -15.56 -14.28 -11.27
CA CYS A 611 -16.11 -14.44 -12.62
C CYS A 611 -14.94 -14.60 -13.59
N LEU A 612 -14.99 -15.59 -14.49
CA LEU A 612 -13.97 -15.80 -15.51
C LEU A 612 -14.44 -15.36 -16.90
N VAL A 613 -13.50 -14.92 -17.72
CA VAL A 613 -13.74 -14.43 -19.09
C VAL A 613 -13.09 -15.38 -20.09
N GLY A 614 -13.86 -15.81 -21.08
CA GLY A 614 -13.42 -16.62 -22.21
C GLY A 614 -13.48 -15.86 -23.52
N ASP A 615 -13.25 -16.58 -24.61
CA ASP A 615 -13.35 -16.04 -25.97
C ASP A 615 -14.74 -15.41 -26.22
N ASP A 616 -14.80 -14.46 -27.15
CA ASP A 616 -16.01 -13.67 -27.47
C ASP A 616 -16.67 -12.95 -26.27
N MET A 617 -15.90 -12.67 -25.21
CA MET A 617 -16.37 -12.02 -23.98
C MET A 617 -17.47 -12.82 -23.26
N ILE A 618 -17.43 -14.15 -23.38
CA ILE A 618 -18.28 -15.04 -22.59
C ILE A 618 -17.82 -15.00 -21.13
N VAL A 619 -18.74 -14.66 -20.23
CA VAL A 619 -18.47 -14.54 -18.79
C VAL A 619 -19.15 -15.69 -18.05
N LYS A 620 -18.39 -16.40 -17.22
CA LYS A 620 -18.87 -17.51 -16.39
C LYS A 620 -18.50 -17.32 -14.93
N ILE A 621 -19.46 -17.45 -14.04
CA ILE A 621 -19.23 -17.47 -12.59
C ILE A 621 -18.50 -18.76 -12.23
N SER A 622 -17.54 -18.69 -11.32
CA SER A 622 -16.83 -19.86 -10.81
C SER A 622 -16.70 -19.84 -9.30
N ASP A 623 -16.84 -21.03 -8.69
CA ASP A 623 -16.44 -21.30 -7.31
C ASP A 623 -14.99 -21.84 -7.26
N PHE A 624 -14.14 -21.41 -8.20
CA PHE A 624 -12.71 -21.46 -8.00
C PHE A 624 -12.38 -20.57 -6.80
N GLY A 625 -12.19 -21.19 -5.63
CA GLY A 625 -11.50 -20.58 -4.49
C GLY A 625 -10.02 -20.32 -4.77
N LEU A 626 -9.70 -19.72 -5.92
CA LEU A 626 -8.41 -19.21 -6.38
C LEU A 626 -8.06 -17.97 -5.57
N SER A 627 -7.59 -18.19 -4.35
CA SER A 627 -6.89 -17.18 -3.58
C SER A 627 -5.51 -16.93 -4.19
N ARG A 628 -5.46 -16.25 -5.35
CA ARG A 628 -4.21 -15.64 -5.83
C ARG A 628 -3.73 -14.65 -4.76
N ASP A 629 -2.43 -14.62 -4.48
CA ASP A 629 -1.85 -13.76 -3.42
C ASP A 629 -2.26 -12.28 -3.56
N ILE A 630 -2.44 -11.81 -4.80
CA ILE A 630 -2.90 -10.46 -5.16
C ILE A 630 -4.28 -10.08 -4.59
N TYR A 631 -5.16 -11.06 -4.34
CA TYR A 631 -6.51 -10.85 -3.79
C TYR A 631 -6.59 -11.11 -2.28
N SER A 632 -5.48 -11.44 -1.62
CA SER A 632 -5.46 -11.74 -0.17
C SER A 632 -5.98 -10.59 0.71
N SER A 633 -5.87 -9.34 0.25
CA SER A 633 -6.34 -8.13 0.93
C SER A 633 -7.87 -7.97 0.97
N ASP A 634 -8.60 -8.61 0.04
CA ASP A 634 -10.06 -8.58 -0.03
C ASP A 634 -10.72 -9.40 1.09
N TYR A 635 -9.96 -10.33 1.70
CA TYR A 635 -10.44 -11.26 2.71
C TYR A 635 -10.07 -10.82 4.13
N TYR A 636 -11.09 -10.51 4.93
CA TYR A 636 -10.94 -10.14 6.34
C TYR A 636 -11.20 -11.31 7.29
N ARG A 637 -10.46 -11.40 8.39
CA ARG A 637 -10.61 -12.46 9.39
C ARG A 637 -11.41 -11.98 10.61
N VAL A 638 -12.71 -12.26 10.61
CA VAL A 638 -13.60 -11.91 11.73
C VAL A 638 -13.38 -12.86 12.91
N GLN A 639 -13.02 -12.31 14.08
CA GLN A 639 -13.02 -13.02 15.39
C GLN A 639 -12.34 -14.41 15.37
N SER A 640 -11.13 -14.51 14.78
CA SER A 640 -10.34 -15.75 14.67
C SER A 640 -10.96 -16.87 13.81
N LYS A 641 -12.15 -16.69 13.24
CA LYS A 641 -12.84 -17.65 12.36
C LYS A 641 -12.33 -17.54 10.91
N SER A 642 -13.10 -18.10 9.96
CA SER A 642 -12.83 -18.10 8.52
C SER A 642 -12.62 -16.71 7.93
N LEU A 643 -11.94 -16.68 6.78
CA LEU A 643 -11.79 -15.50 5.93
C LEU A 643 -13.13 -15.15 5.26
N LEU A 644 -13.43 -13.85 5.14
CA LEU A 644 -14.69 -13.33 4.58
C LEU A 644 -14.45 -12.11 3.65
N PRO A 645 -15.10 -12.03 2.48
CA PRO A 645 -14.95 -10.94 1.51
C PRO A 645 -15.79 -9.71 1.90
N VAL A 646 -15.50 -9.10 3.05
CA VAL A 646 -16.42 -8.16 3.74
C VAL A 646 -16.85 -6.92 2.95
N ARG A 647 -16.13 -6.54 1.88
CA ARG A 647 -16.49 -5.42 0.99
C ARG A 647 -17.62 -5.75 0.02
N TRP A 648 -17.83 -7.04 -0.27
CA TRP A 648 -18.93 -7.55 -1.11
C TRP A 648 -20.14 -8.00 -0.31
N MET A 649 -20.06 -8.02 1.03
CA MET A 649 -21.09 -8.62 1.88
C MET A 649 -22.07 -7.60 2.47
N PRO A 650 -23.36 -7.94 2.62
CA PRO A 650 -24.32 -7.13 3.37
C PRO A 650 -24.12 -7.28 4.88
N SER A 651 -24.68 -6.34 5.65
CA SER A 651 -24.50 -6.30 7.10
C SER A 651 -24.99 -7.57 7.83
N GLU A 652 -26.06 -8.21 7.38
CA GLU A 652 -26.56 -9.45 8.00
C GLU A 652 -25.65 -10.67 7.78
N ALA A 653 -24.93 -10.72 6.66
CA ALA A 653 -23.94 -11.76 6.39
C ALA A 653 -22.67 -11.53 7.23
N ILE A 654 -22.23 -10.27 7.35
CA ILE A 654 -21.05 -9.88 8.17
C ILE A 654 -21.30 -10.13 9.66
N LEU A 655 -22.45 -9.69 10.18
CA LEU A 655 -22.73 -9.67 11.62
C LEU A 655 -23.26 -11.00 12.17
N TYR A 656 -24.09 -11.70 11.38
CA TYR A 656 -24.82 -12.89 11.84
C TYR A 656 -24.47 -14.16 11.06
N GLY A 657 -23.60 -14.07 10.04
CA GLY A 657 -23.30 -15.21 9.16
C GLY A 657 -24.50 -15.67 8.33
N LYS A 658 -25.50 -14.80 8.11
CA LYS A 658 -26.71 -15.13 7.36
C LYS A 658 -26.47 -14.95 5.86
N PHE A 659 -26.10 -16.04 5.20
CA PHE A 659 -25.96 -16.10 3.74
C PHE A 659 -27.25 -16.64 3.09
N THR A 660 -27.78 -15.92 2.11
CA THR A 660 -28.97 -16.27 1.32
C THR A 660 -28.86 -15.74 -0.11
N THR A 661 -29.79 -16.09 -1.00
CA THR A 661 -29.86 -15.51 -2.35
C THR A 661 -29.89 -13.99 -2.31
N GLU A 662 -30.60 -13.38 -1.36
CA GLU A 662 -30.65 -11.92 -1.21
C GLU A 662 -29.33 -11.32 -0.73
N SER A 663 -28.46 -12.09 -0.05
CA SER A 663 -27.09 -11.63 0.23
C SER A 663 -26.21 -11.68 -1.01
N ASP A 664 -26.39 -12.66 -1.89
CA ASP A 664 -25.69 -12.68 -3.18
C ASP A 664 -26.19 -11.56 -4.12
N VAL A 665 -27.46 -11.12 -4.00
CA VAL A 665 -27.96 -9.93 -4.72
C VAL A 665 -27.22 -8.66 -4.28
N TRP A 666 -26.91 -8.51 -2.99
CA TRP A 666 -26.08 -7.39 -2.52
C TRP A 666 -24.69 -7.45 -3.16
N SER A 667 -24.06 -8.63 -3.14
CA SER A 667 -22.75 -8.87 -3.78
C SER A 667 -22.80 -8.59 -5.28
N TYR A 668 -23.88 -8.96 -5.96
CA TYR A 668 -24.10 -8.64 -7.37
C TYR A 668 -24.20 -7.13 -7.63
N GLY A 669 -24.81 -6.36 -6.72
CA GLY A 669 -24.76 -4.89 -6.75
C GLY A 669 -23.32 -4.36 -6.69
N VAL A 670 -22.46 -4.99 -5.90
CA VAL A 670 -21.02 -4.65 -5.84
C VAL A 670 -20.29 -5.07 -7.13
N VAL A 671 -20.60 -6.23 -7.72
CA VAL A 671 -20.06 -6.64 -9.03
C VAL A 671 -20.47 -5.69 -10.16
N LEU A 672 -21.72 -5.21 -10.17
CA LEU A 672 -22.13 -4.13 -11.07
C LEU A 672 -21.28 -2.88 -10.86
N TRP A 673 -20.99 -2.51 -9.61
CA TRP A 673 -20.12 -1.38 -9.33
C TRP A 673 -18.68 -1.60 -9.82
N GLU A 674 -18.09 -2.79 -9.62
CA GLU A 674 -16.78 -3.17 -10.16
C GLU A 674 -16.73 -3.08 -11.69
N ILE A 675 -17.77 -3.56 -12.39
CA ILE A 675 -17.86 -3.49 -13.86
C ILE A 675 -17.80 -2.03 -14.34
N TYR A 676 -18.63 -1.15 -13.77
CA TYR A 676 -18.71 0.26 -14.17
C TYR A 676 -17.59 1.14 -13.60
N SER A 677 -16.76 0.62 -12.68
CA SER A 677 -15.57 1.28 -12.16
C SER A 677 -14.26 0.75 -12.73
N TYR A 678 -14.31 -0.14 -13.74
CA TYR A 678 -13.15 -0.83 -14.31
C TYR A 678 -12.30 -1.60 -13.27
N GLY A 679 -12.94 -2.24 -12.29
CA GLY A 679 -12.27 -3.07 -11.30
C GLY A 679 -11.60 -2.29 -10.16
N ILE A 680 -11.98 -1.03 -9.90
CA ILE A 680 -11.56 -0.35 -8.67
C ILE A 680 -12.04 -1.17 -7.46
N GLN A 681 -11.22 -1.25 -6.39
CA GLN A 681 -11.62 -1.95 -5.17
C GLN A 681 -12.84 -1.28 -4.52
N PRO A 682 -13.92 -2.02 -4.17
CA PRO A 682 -15.05 -1.47 -3.45
C PRO A 682 -14.62 -0.84 -2.12
N TYR A 683 -15.07 0.39 -1.86
CA TYR A 683 -14.63 1.22 -0.72
C TYR A 683 -13.10 1.44 -0.68
N PHE A 684 -12.50 1.71 -1.83
CA PHE A 684 -11.09 2.07 -1.96
C PHE A 684 -10.69 3.17 -0.95
N GLY A 685 -9.53 3.00 -0.33
CA GLY A 685 -8.99 3.93 0.67
C GLY A 685 -9.42 3.70 2.12
N TYR A 686 -10.45 2.87 2.37
CA TYR A 686 -10.88 2.48 3.72
C TYR A 686 -10.38 1.08 4.10
N SER A 687 -10.10 0.85 5.38
CA SER A 687 -9.75 -0.48 5.91
C SER A 687 -10.98 -1.41 6.00
N ASN A 688 -10.76 -2.73 6.04
CA ASN A 688 -11.86 -3.70 6.15
C ASN A 688 -12.74 -3.47 7.41
N GLN A 689 -12.17 -2.97 8.51
CA GLN A 689 -12.94 -2.65 9.72
C GLN A 689 -13.76 -1.36 9.58
N GLU A 690 -13.24 -0.37 8.85
CA GLU A 690 -14.01 0.84 8.50
C GLU A 690 -15.15 0.49 7.55
N VAL A 691 -14.92 -0.32 6.50
CA VAL A 691 -15.96 -0.78 5.58
C VAL A 691 -17.09 -1.49 6.32
N ILE A 692 -16.79 -2.37 7.29
CA ILE A 692 -17.80 -2.98 8.15
C ILE A 692 -18.64 -1.92 8.88
N ASN A 693 -18.02 -0.85 9.37
CA ASN A 693 -18.73 0.24 10.04
C ASN A 693 -19.53 1.11 9.05
N MET A 694 -19.01 1.36 7.85
CA MET A 694 -19.68 2.09 6.76
C MET A 694 -20.94 1.36 6.29
N VAL A 695 -20.83 0.05 5.98
CA VAL A 695 -21.95 -0.81 5.58
C VAL A 695 -23.02 -0.85 6.68
N ARG A 696 -22.63 -0.93 7.96
CA ARG A 696 -23.56 -0.84 9.11
C ARG A 696 -24.20 0.54 9.26
N ALA A 697 -23.50 1.62 8.92
CA ALA A 697 -23.99 2.99 8.90
C ALA A 697 -24.76 3.34 7.61
N ARG A 698 -24.99 2.36 6.71
CA ARG A 698 -25.59 2.54 5.36
C ARG A 698 -24.85 3.54 4.47
N GLN A 699 -23.54 3.69 4.65
CA GLN A 699 -22.70 4.42 3.71
C GLN A 699 -22.42 3.49 2.51
N LEU A 700 -23.15 3.73 1.41
CA LEU A 700 -23.08 2.96 0.17
C LEU A 700 -21.97 3.49 -0.75
N LEU A 701 -21.58 2.69 -1.75
CA LEU A 701 -20.63 3.09 -2.80
C LEU A 701 -21.23 4.21 -3.66
N ALA A 702 -20.42 5.20 -4.02
CA ALA A 702 -20.83 6.30 -4.90
C ALA A 702 -21.01 5.84 -6.36
N CYS A 703 -21.78 6.58 -7.15
CA CYS A 703 -21.97 6.29 -8.58
C CYS A 703 -20.64 6.43 -9.36
N PRO A 704 -20.21 5.43 -10.15
CA PRO A 704 -19.06 5.57 -11.05
C PRO A 704 -19.30 6.65 -12.12
N GLU A 705 -18.22 7.29 -12.58
CA GLU A 705 -18.24 8.52 -13.40
C GLU A 705 -18.96 8.36 -14.75
N ALA A 706 -18.91 7.16 -15.35
CA ALA A 706 -19.57 6.84 -16.62
C ALA A 706 -20.80 5.90 -16.46
N CYS A 707 -21.32 5.70 -15.24
CA CYS A 707 -22.42 4.78 -14.99
C CYS A 707 -23.79 5.40 -15.33
N PRO A 708 -24.64 4.75 -16.17
CA PRO A 708 -26.00 5.22 -16.42
C PRO A 708 -26.84 5.18 -15.15
N SER A 709 -27.61 6.24 -14.88
CA SER A 709 -28.39 6.38 -13.65
C SER A 709 -29.33 5.19 -13.37
N ALA A 710 -29.92 4.59 -14.41
CA ALA A 710 -30.78 3.40 -14.27
C ALA A 710 -30.04 2.17 -13.73
N VAL A 711 -28.75 2.01 -14.08
CA VAL A 711 -27.92 0.92 -13.57
C VAL A 711 -27.50 1.21 -12.13
N TYR A 712 -27.12 2.45 -11.81
CA TYR A 712 -26.82 2.82 -10.42
C TYR A 712 -28.05 2.72 -9.51
N SER A 713 -29.26 3.07 -9.98
CA SER A 713 -30.50 2.81 -9.24
C SER A 713 -30.66 1.31 -8.93
N LEU A 714 -30.38 0.42 -9.89
CA LEU A 714 -30.38 -1.02 -9.66
C LEU A 714 -29.34 -1.47 -8.62
N MET A 715 -28.13 -0.90 -8.64
CA MET A 715 -27.12 -1.15 -7.58
C MET A 715 -27.66 -0.77 -6.19
N VAL A 716 -28.29 0.40 -6.07
CA VAL A 716 -28.89 0.87 -4.80
C VAL A 716 -30.07 0.02 -4.36
N GLU A 717 -30.89 -0.50 -5.28
CA GLU A 717 -31.94 -1.48 -4.99
C GLU A 717 -31.35 -2.81 -4.48
N CYS A 718 -30.26 -3.30 -5.08
CA CYS A 718 -29.51 -4.46 -4.58
C CYS A 718 -28.90 -4.22 -3.18
N TRP A 719 -28.55 -2.99 -2.84
CA TRP A 719 -28.04 -2.60 -1.52
C TRP A 719 -29.11 -2.15 -0.50
N HIS A 720 -30.39 -2.50 -0.73
CA HIS A 720 -31.43 -2.23 0.26
C HIS A 720 -31.16 -3.00 1.57
N GLU A 721 -31.24 -2.33 2.73
CA GLU A 721 -30.95 -2.95 4.04
C GLU A 721 -31.79 -4.21 4.28
N GLN A 722 -33.12 -4.09 4.22
CA GLN A 722 -34.02 -5.23 4.35
C GLN A 722 -33.84 -6.15 3.13
N SER A 723 -33.28 -7.34 3.35
CA SER A 723 -32.95 -8.29 2.29
C SER A 723 -34.14 -8.64 1.39
N VAL A 724 -35.34 -8.75 1.98
CA VAL A 724 -36.61 -9.05 1.29
C VAL A 724 -37.11 -7.95 0.33
N ARG A 725 -36.46 -6.78 0.30
CA ARG A 725 -36.76 -5.67 -0.64
C ARG A 725 -35.74 -5.54 -1.76
N ARG A 726 -34.67 -6.34 -1.75
CA ARG A 726 -33.72 -6.42 -2.86
C ARG A 726 -34.42 -7.15 -4.02
N PRO A 727 -34.22 -6.76 -5.29
CA PRO A 727 -34.80 -7.45 -6.43
C PRO A 727 -34.25 -8.88 -6.52
N ASN A 728 -35.05 -9.82 -7.00
CA ASN A 728 -34.55 -11.18 -7.25
C ASN A 728 -33.80 -11.25 -8.60
N PHE A 729 -32.99 -12.30 -8.79
CA PHE A 729 -32.18 -12.41 -10.01
C PHE A 729 -33.01 -12.47 -11.31
N ALA A 730 -34.20 -13.06 -11.32
CA ALA A 730 -35.07 -13.07 -12.51
C ALA A 730 -35.52 -11.64 -12.91
N GLU A 731 -35.81 -10.79 -11.93
CA GLU A 731 -36.11 -9.37 -12.15
C GLU A 731 -34.89 -8.60 -12.68
N ILE A 732 -33.71 -8.81 -12.06
CA ILE A 732 -32.43 -8.22 -12.48
C ILE A 732 -32.12 -8.58 -13.94
N VAL A 733 -32.20 -9.86 -14.28
CA VAL A 733 -32.01 -10.40 -15.63
C VAL A 733 -32.99 -9.75 -16.62
N HIS A 734 -34.28 -9.65 -16.26
CA HIS A 734 -35.27 -9.02 -17.12
C HIS A 734 -34.92 -7.56 -17.44
N ARG A 735 -34.61 -6.75 -16.41
CA ARG A 735 -34.23 -5.33 -16.58
C ARG A 735 -32.98 -5.18 -17.46
N LEU A 736 -31.91 -5.93 -17.17
CA LEU A 736 -30.66 -5.89 -17.94
C LEU A 736 -30.83 -6.34 -19.39
N ARG A 737 -31.63 -7.38 -19.64
CA ARG A 737 -31.91 -7.89 -20.99
C ARG A 737 -32.63 -6.85 -21.84
N VAL A 738 -33.60 -6.13 -21.26
CA VAL A 738 -34.28 -5.00 -21.93
C VAL A 738 -33.31 -3.86 -22.25
N TRP A 739 -32.43 -3.49 -21.29
CA TRP A 739 -31.44 -2.43 -21.51
C TRP A 739 -30.39 -2.81 -22.57
N TYR A 740 -29.87 -4.04 -22.53
CA TYR A 740 -28.93 -4.57 -23.53
C TYR A 740 -29.53 -4.58 -24.94
N GLN A 741 -30.77 -5.07 -25.10
CA GLN A 741 -31.49 -5.06 -26.38
C GLN A 741 -31.84 -3.64 -26.86
N SER A 742 -32.01 -2.68 -25.95
CA SER A 742 -32.17 -1.27 -26.29
C SER A 742 -30.85 -0.67 -26.79
N GLN A 743 -29.76 -0.88 -26.06
CA GLN A 743 -28.43 -0.39 -26.43
C GLN A 743 -27.99 -0.94 -27.80
N ARG A 744 -28.04 -2.27 -27.98
CA ARG A 744 -27.65 -2.92 -29.26
C ARG A 744 -28.40 -2.38 -30.46
N ARG A 745 -29.66 -1.95 -30.29
CA ARG A 745 -30.44 -1.31 -31.37
C ARG A 745 -29.98 0.13 -31.66
N ARG A 746 -29.57 0.90 -30.64
CA ARG A 746 -28.97 2.23 -30.82
C ARG A 746 -27.65 2.13 -31.58
N ASP A 747 -26.77 1.24 -31.15
CA ASP A 747 -25.45 1.04 -31.78
C ASP A 747 -25.61 0.66 -33.28
N GLN A 748 -26.57 -0.21 -33.60
CA GLN A 748 -26.91 -0.57 -35.00
C GLN A 748 -27.46 0.61 -35.82
N MET A 749 -28.23 1.51 -35.23
CA MET A 749 -28.74 2.71 -35.92
C MET A 749 -27.63 3.73 -36.19
N GLU A 750 -26.69 3.90 -35.25
CA GLU A 750 -25.53 4.79 -35.41
C GLU A 750 -24.59 4.30 -36.53
N ILE A 751 -24.35 2.99 -36.61
CA ILE A 751 -23.58 2.39 -37.73
C ILE A 751 -24.27 2.63 -39.09
N ASN A 752 -25.58 2.40 -39.17
CA ASN A 752 -26.33 2.56 -40.43
C ASN A 752 -26.43 4.02 -40.89
N THR A 753 -26.60 4.96 -39.96
CA THR A 753 -26.64 6.41 -40.26
C THR A 753 -25.25 6.99 -40.57
N GLY A 754 -24.21 6.50 -39.90
CA GLY A 754 -22.81 6.82 -40.23
C GLY A 754 -22.38 6.34 -41.63
N SER A 755 -22.99 5.27 -42.14
CA SER A 755 -22.76 4.78 -43.50
C SER A 755 -23.40 5.66 -44.58
N MET A 756 -24.57 6.26 -44.33
CA MET A 756 -25.24 7.15 -45.30
C MET A 756 -24.52 8.49 -45.51
N ASN A 757 -23.67 8.94 -44.59
CA ASN A 757 -22.89 10.18 -44.74
C ASN A 757 -21.54 10.00 -45.47
N ARG A 758 -21.32 8.87 -46.17
CA ARG A 758 -20.19 8.69 -47.10
C ARG A 758 -20.66 8.26 -48.49
N GLN A 759 -21.26 9.19 -49.22
CA GLN A 759 -21.30 9.12 -50.69
C GLN A 759 -20.38 10.20 -51.31
N PRO A 760 -19.64 9.89 -52.39
CA PRO A 760 -18.75 10.84 -53.03
C PRO A 760 -19.53 11.81 -53.92
N SER A 761 -19.46 13.10 -53.61
CA SER A 761 -20.00 14.18 -54.45
C SER A 761 -19.15 14.40 -55.70
N THR A 762 -19.35 13.57 -56.73
CA THR A 762 -18.76 13.80 -58.05
C THR A 762 -19.62 14.74 -58.89
N THR A 763 -19.25 16.03 -58.95
CA THR A 763 -19.24 16.87 -60.17
C THR A 763 -18.68 18.27 -59.86
N GLY A 764 -17.64 18.71 -60.59
CA GLY A 764 -17.31 20.14 -60.74
C GLY A 764 -15.94 20.62 -60.24
N SER A 765 -14.91 20.49 -61.09
CA SER A 765 -13.99 21.57 -61.54
C SER A 765 -13.70 22.77 -60.60
N THR A 766 -12.46 23.20 -60.28
CA THR A 766 -11.09 22.78 -60.68
C THR A 766 -10.03 23.47 -59.76
N ILE A 767 -8.77 23.01 -59.80
CA ILE A 767 -7.49 23.73 -59.46
C ILE A 767 -6.92 23.60 -58.02
N SER A 768 -5.90 22.71 -57.93
CA SER A 768 -4.60 22.86 -57.26
C SER A 768 -4.50 23.25 -55.77
N VAL A 769 -4.17 22.26 -54.94
CA VAL A 769 -3.25 22.44 -53.80
C VAL A 769 -1.89 21.85 -54.18
N ARG A 770 -0.84 22.68 -54.16
CA ARG A 770 0.56 22.24 -54.26
C ARG A 770 1.07 21.79 -52.89
N SER A 771 2.00 20.84 -52.91
CA SER A 771 2.54 20.14 -51.73
C SER A 771 3.64 20.92 -50.99
N PHE A 772 4.01 20.40 -49.81
CA PHE A 772 5.06 20.81 -48.87
C PHE A 772 4.78 22.11 -48.07
N LYS A 773 5.09 22.18 -46.76
CA LYS A 773 5.93 21.32 -45.90
C LYS A 773 5.18 20.73 -44.72
#